data_AF-A0A2M8XTS6-F1
#
_entry.id   AF-A0A2M8XTS6-F1
#
_cell.length_a   1.000
_cell.length_b   1.000
_cell.length_c   1.000
_cell.angle_alpha   90.00
_cell.angle_beta   90.00
_cell.angle_gamma   90.00
#
_symmetry.space_group_name_H-M   'P 1'
#
loop_
_entity.id
_entity.type
_entity.pdbx_description
1 polymer ?
#
loop_
_entity_poly.entity_id
_entity_poly.type
_entity_poly.pdbx_seq_one_letter_code
_entity_poly.pdbx_strand_id
1 'polypeptide(L)'
;MMRYRVWNIAVARRSMALRAALSIVATGMLGYASAEPVADVTSPWQVDLYYENATHFRGEDATGDNVGLSKFRNTLKADARKSLGDGWNFRGIFRGTFDGVYRLNDTKYGNKAGGPIQLGNSGGPVLAGSLPPFISSNAFVPMSGGIPVAPTGNPAAPLGPGPGPAFNAANNPNAGLRALGDRWNKGNQQGGFAFGVPVRPCDTDARGCRDFGGYGDQTRSNLESPEFNDRLDFIRELYADKTFDMGDGKQFFLRVGKQQVVWGRTDLFRVLDVINPVDYSRNSIYDEFEDIRIPMWMVQGNYRMGAGTSLSERNLQVVWNFDKFRPHNFGQCGTPNSPLDASCFFRGMANLWDNGGTVANILPATALGAPPGTPGAFAVDVPSGVLGFRNVNLPQWKLNNTQLGIKFDGVSRDGGIAFSLNALTYRSQAPSLHAIRPYTVAFDVVYPRVNLFGGSADFSLESLNTTVRLEGAVTNGEEFINTNKPGLFSRNQVFRSVIGLDRPTSIPFLNPQRTVTVSAQLFYQHIFDHERTQGLLGTTGVVDAKNSYTGTIALRSQYMQDTLNATLIVAHDFNARATAFLPSIEWLATDRLRFKAGANIKTSSDQKRYDFDDCRSCAPATGSLGLQGIEPLGRFKAGIMGTAVKEDEVFVSLTYKL
;
A
#
# COMPACT_ATOMS: atom_id res chain seq x y z
N MET A 1 36.04 5.49 -38.78
CA MET A 1 36.69 6.50 -37.89
C MET A 1 35.59 7.35 -37.27
N MET A 2 35.09 6.94 -36.11
CA MET A 2 33.91 7.48 -35.44
C MET A 2 34.34 8.55 -34.44
N ARG A 3 33.84 9.79 -34.59
CA ARG A 3 34.02 10.87 -33.61
C ARG A 3 32.86 10.86 -32.62
N TYR A 4 33.16 10.64 -31.34
CA TYR A 4 32.23 10.80 -30.22
C TYR A 4 31.89 12.29 -30.04
N ARG A 5 30.58 12.62 -29.99
CA ARG A 5 30.07 13.90 -29.50
C ARG A 5 29.65 13.73 -28.04
N VAL A 6 30.33 14.45 -27.15
CA VAL A 6 29.98 14.60 -25.74
C VAL A 6 28.72 15.48 -25.64
N TRP A 7 27.67 14.98 -24.98
CA TRP A 7 26.48 15.76 -24.66
C TRP A 7 26.68 16.46 -23.31
N ASN A 8 26.77 17.79 -23.34
CA ASN A 8 26.74 18.64 -22.14
C ASN A 8 25.33 18.60 -21.53
N ILE A 9 25.20 18.04 -20.33
CA ILE A 9 24.00 18.12 -19.51
C ILE A 9 24.01 19.47 -18.80
N ALA A 10 23.22 20.42 -19.29
CA ALA A 10 22.92 21.65 -18.56
C ALA A 10 21.89 21.33 -17.47
N VAL A 11 22.36 21.13 -16.23
CA VAL A 11 21.50 21.03 -15.05
C VAL A 11 20.99 22.44 -14.72
N ALA A 12 19.70 22.67 -14.98
CA ALA A 12 19.02 23.91 -14.63
C ALA A 12 19.01 24.12 -13.11
N ARG A 13 19.32 25.35 -12.71
CA ARG A 13 19.43 25.83 -11.33
C ARG A 13 18.10 25.71 -10.57
N ARG A 14 18.00 24.75 -9.64
CA ARG A 14 17.22 24.83 -8.38
C ARG A 14 17.40 23.51 -7.59
N SER A 15 18.51 23.39 -6.88
CA SER A 15 18.72 22.27 -5.93
C SER A 15 19.88 22.57 -4.96
N MET A 16 19.68 23.58 -4.11
CA MET A 16 20.59 23.85 -2.99
C MET A 16 20.59 22.69 -1.98
N ALA A 17 19.46 21.99 -1.82
CA ALA A 17 19.33 20.83 -0.93
C ALA A 17 20.10 19.58 -1.41
N LEU A 18 20.17 19.33 -2.73
CA LEU A 18 20.89 18.19 -3.29
C LEU A 18 22.42 18.37 -3.18
N ARG A 19 22.89 19.62 -3.31
CA ARG A 19 24.31 19.95 -3.08
C ARG A 19 24.67 19.87 -1.61
N ALA A 20 23.80 20.34 -0.71
CA ALA A 20 24.01 20.26 0.75
C ALA A 20 24.03 18.81 1.27
N ALA A 21 23.14 17.94 0.77
CA ALA A 21 23.08 16.53 1.19
C ALA A 21 24.30 15.72 0.71
N LEU A 22 24.77 15.93 -0.52
CA LEU A 22 26.01 15.29 -0.98
C LEU A 22 27.27 15.87 -0.31
N SER A 23 27.29 17.17 0.00
CA SER A 23 28.42 17.79 0.69
C SER A 23 28.48 17.41 2.18
N ILE A 24 27.37 17.18 2.88
CA ILE A 24 27.43 16.75 4.29
C ILE A 24 27.98 15.32 4.42
N VAL A 25 27.65 14.44 3.46
CA VAL A 25 28.18 13.07 3.41
C VAL A 25 29.65 13.05 2.93
N ALA A 26 30.03 13.88 1.96
CA ALA A 26 31.40 13.90 1.42
C ALA A 26 32.40 14.74 2.24
N THR A 27 31.97 15.86 2.83
CA THR A 27 32.87 16.77 3.59
C THR A 27 33.07 16.28 5.03
N GLY A 28 32.15 15.48 5.58
CA GLY A 28 32.34 14.78 6.85
C GLY A 28 33.34 13.62 6.79
N MET A 29 33.62 13.07 5.60
CA MET A 29 34.48 11.88 5.42
C MET A 29 35.90 12.18 4.93
N LEU A 30 36.22 13.42 4.53
CA LEU A 30 37.56 13.79 4.04
C LEU A 30 38.31 14.79 4.95
N GLY A 31 37.72 15.18 6.09
CA GLY A 31 38.27 16.19 7.01
C GLY A 31 38.91 15.65 8.29
N TYR A 32 39.14 14.34 8.43
CA TYR A 32 39.82 13.76 9.60
C TYR A 32 41.31 13.51 9.33
N ALA A 33 42.03 14.59 9.05
CA ALA A 33 43.46 14.66 9.28
C ALA A 33 43.75 16.03 9.87
N SER A 34 44.28 16.08 11.09
CA SER A 34 44.61 17.26 11.90
C SER A 34 43.45 18.01 12.59
N ALA A 35 42.95 17.43 13.68
CA ALA A 35 42.46 18.21 14.81
C ALA A 35 42.87 17.49 16.10
N GLU A 36 43.57 18.21 16.98
CA GLU A 36 44.07 17.73 18.27
C GLU A 36 42.92 17.28 19.20
N PRO A 37 43.19 16.34 20.14
CA PRO A 37 42.14 15.69 20.91
C PRO A 37 41.63 16.63 21.99
N VAL A 38 40.42 17.15 21.83
CA VAL A 38 39.64 17.63 22.98
C VAL A 38 39.15 16.40 23.73
N ALA A 39 39.53 16.33 25.01
CA ALA A 39 39.21 15.24 25.90
C ALA A 39 37.69 15.04 26.03
N ASP A 40 37.31 13.75 26.07
CA ASP A 40 36.04 13.18 26.53
C ASP A 40 34.97 12.80 25.48
N VAL A 41 35.34 11.95 24.50
CA VAL A 41 34.47 10.86 23.98
C VAL A 41 35.35 9.69 23.52
N THR A 42 35.36 8.58 24.25
CA THR A 42 36.29 7.44 24.05
C THR A 42 35.86 6.40 23.00
N SER A 43 34.64 6.46 22.45
CA SER A 43 34.20 5.50 21.43
C SER A 43 34.24 6.09 20.00
N PRO A 44 34.96 5.47 19.05
CA PRO A 44 34.91 5.88 17.64
C PRO A 44 33.51 5.64 17.05
N TRP A 45 33.17 6.36 15.99
CA TRP A 45 31.98 6.08 15.19
C TRP A 45 32.08 4.68 14.58
N GLN A 46 31.01 3.90 14.72
CA GLN A 46 30.84 2.64 13.97
C GLN A 46 29.93 2.94 12.79
N VAL A 47 30.44 2.76 11.56
CA VAL A 47 29.69 3.03 10.34
C VAL A 47 29.74 1.80 9.45
N ASP A 48 28.58 1.22 9.18
CA ASP A 48 28.41 0.15 8.20
C ASP A 48 27.76 0.71 6.94
N LEU A 49 28.36 0.44 5.78
CA LEU A 49 27.87 0.85 4.47
C LEU A 49 27.40 -0.35 3.67
N TYR A 50 26.24 -0.23 3.03
CA TYR A 50 25.66 -1.29 2.21
C TYR A 50 25.24 -0.75 0.85
N TYR A 51 25.60 -1.48 -0.20
CA TYR A 51 25.07 -1.30 -1.54
C TYR A 51 24.14 -2.46 -1.88
N GLU A 52 22.94 -2.15 -2.37
CA GLU A 52 21.98 -3.15 -2.82
C GLU A 52 21.52 -2.85 -4.25
N ASN A 53 21.42 -3.88 -5.08
CA ASN A 53 20.71 -3.84 -6.34
C ASN A 53 19.53 -4.81 -6.29
N ALA A 54 18.36 -4.40 -6.78
CA ALA A 54 17.20 -5.26 -6.96
C ALA A 54 16.64 -5.07 -8.37
N THR A 55 16.63 -6.15 -9.14
CA THR A 55 16.14 -6.18 -10.52
C THR A 55 15.01 -7.19 -10.65
N HIS A 56 13.87 -6.74 -11.18
CA HIS A 56 12.66 -7.54 -11.31
C HIS A 56 12.16 -7.53 -12.75
N PHE A 57 11.66 -8.67 -13.22
CA PHE A 57 11.01 -8.83 -14.51
C PHE A 57 9.61 -9.40 -14.30
N ARG A 58 8.62 -8.81 -14.97
CA ARG A 58 7.21 -9.19 -14.91
C ARG A 58 6.75 -9.75 -16.26
N GLY A 59 5.87 -10.74 -16.20
CA GLY A 59 5.26 -11.36 -17.37
C GLY A 59 4.19 -10.50 -18.05
N GLU A 60 3.23 -11.19 -18.66
CA GLU A 60 2.06 -10.58 -19.33
C GLU A 60 1.03 -10.07 -18.32
N ASP A 61 0.51 -8.86 -18.54
CA ASP A 61 -0.62 -8.33 -17.74
C ASP A 61 -1.99 -8.68 -18.36
N ALA A 62 -3.11 -8.24 -17.77
CA ALA A 62 -4.44 -8.59 -18.28
C ALA A 62 -4.76 -8.01 -19.67
N THR A 63 -3.98 -7.05 -20.19
CA THR A 63 -4.18 -6.50 -21.53
C THR A 63 -3.57 -7.35 -22.63
N GLY A 64 -2.79 -8.37 -22.29
CA GLY A 64 -2.01 -9.15 -23.26
C GLY A 64 -0.59 -8.62 -23.49
N ASP A 65 -0.22 -7.54 -22.80
CA ASP A 65 1.06 -6.89 -22.99
C ASP A 65 2.14 -7.52 -22.09
N ASN A 66 3.28 -7.86 -22.68
CA ASN A 66 4.47 -8.21 -21.88
C ASN A 66 5.04 -6.95 -21.20
N VAL A 67 5.15 -6.99 -19.87
CA VAL A 67 5.60 -5.86 -19.06
C VAL A 67 7.12 -5.72 -19.08
N GLY A 68 7.86 -6.83 -19.03
CA GLY A 68 9.32 -6.84 -18.97
C GLY A 68 9.86 -6.29 -17.65
N LEU A 69 10.88 -5.42 -17.71
CA LEU A 69 11.53 -4.86 -16.53
C LEU A 69 10.53 -4.08 -15.66
N SER A 70 10.27 -4.56 -14.44
CA SER A 70 9.35 -3.95 -13.47
C SER A 70 10.07 -3.24 -12.33
N LYS A 71 11.36 -3.48 -12.14
CA LYS A 71 12.17 -2.76 -11.15
C LYS A 71 13.65 -2.80 -11.53
N PHE A 72 14.36 -1.69 -11.33
CA PHE A 72 15.82 -1.65 -11.42
C PHE A 72 16.34 -0.67 -10.37
N ARG A 73 16.35 -1.12 -9.12
CA ARG A 73 16.61 -0.26 -7.96
C ARG A 73 18.01 -0.46 -7.42
N ASN A 74 18.75 0.63 -7.29
CA ASN A 74 20.04 0.69 -6.62
C ASN A 74 19.86 1.47 -5.31
N THR A 75 20.34 0.92 -4.21
CA THR A 75 20.18 1.48 -2.86
C THR A 75 21.54 1.57 -2.19
N LEU A 76 21.82 2.70 -1.57
CA LEU A 76 22.92 2.88 -0.64
C LEU A 76 22.36 3.08 0.77
N LYS A 77 22.79 2.27 1.73
CA LYS A 77 22.44 2.40 3.16
C LYS A 77 23.69 2.68 3.99
N ALA A 78 23.55 3.53 5.00
CA ALA A 78 24.57 3.79 6.00
C ALA A 78 23.97 3.65 7.40
N ASP A 79 24.50 2.75 8.24
CA ASP A 79 24.14 2.62 9.67
C ASP A 79 25.30 3.18 10.49
N ALA A 80 25.07 4.31 11.15
CA ALA A 80 26.04 5.01 11.96
C ALA A 80 25.64 4.95 13.44
N ARG A 81 26.57 4.53 14.29
CA ARG A 81 26.37 4.37 15.73
C ARG A 81 27.49 5.03 16.50
N LYS A 82 27.15 5.62 17.64
CA LYS A 82 28.12 6.21 18.55
C LYS A 82 27.60 6.20 19.98
N SER A 83 28.43 5.75 20.91
CA SER A 83 28.17 5.99 22.33
C SER A 83 28.53 7.45 22.65
N LEU A 84 27.59 8.12 23.29
CA LEU A 84 27.73 9.49 23.78
C LEU A 84 28.09 9.47 25.27
N GLY A 85 28.43 10.63 25.83
CA GLY A 85 28.66 10.78 27.27
C GLY A 85 27.43 10.40 28.11
N ASP A 86 27.68 10.06 29.38
CA ASP A 86 26.64 9.74 30.37
C ASP A 86 25.69 8.60 29.98
N GLY A 87 26.18 7.60 29.23
CA GLY A 87 25.41 6.39 28.89
C GLY A 87 24.32 6.59 27.82
N TRP A 88 24.33 7.73 27.13
CA TRP A 88 23.50 7.94 25.94
C TRP A 88 24.12 7.22 24.73
N ASN A 89 23.29 6.73 23.83
CA ASN A 89 23.69 6.18 22.55
C ASN A 89 23.01 6.95 21.42
N PHE A 90 23.72 7.17 20.33
CA PHE A 90 23.18 7.70 19.10
C PHE A 90 23.17 6.63 18.02
N ARG A 91 22.09 6.58 17.24
CA ARG A 91 22.00 5.79 16.02
C ARG A 91 21.35 6.59 14.89
N GLY A 92 21.97 6.52 13.72
CA GLY A 92 21.45 7.06 12.47
C GLY A 92 21.46 6.00 11.37
N ILE A 93 20.33 5.80 10.69
CA ILE A 93 20.26 4.97 9.48
C ILE A 93 19.84 5.88 8.32
N PHE A 94 20.67 5.92 7.29
CA PHE A 94 20.42 6.69 6.06
C PHE A 94 20.24 5.74 4.88
N ARG A 95 19.29 6.05 3.98
CA ARG A 95 18.98 5.27 2.78
C ARG A 95 18.73 6.19 1.60
N GLY A 96 19.51 6.05 0.53
CA GLY A 96 19.22 6.69 -0.76
C GLY A 96 18.95 5.63 -1.82
N THR A 97 17.91 5.81 -2.63
CA THR A 97 17.62 4.89 -3.74
C THR A 97 17.50 5.60 -5.08
N PHE A 98 17.82 4.86 -6.14
CA PHE A 98 17.55 5.22 -7.52
C PHE A 98 16.94 4.02 -8.27
N ASP A 99 15.69 4.15 -8.70
CA ASP A 99 14.96 3.15 -9.46
C ASP A 99 14.90 3.53 -10.95
N GLY A 100 15.77 2.91 -11.75
CA GLY A 100 15.92 3.23 -13.17
C GLY A 100 14.79 2.72 -14.05
N VAL A 101 13.80 1.99 -13.51
CA VAL A 101 12.70 1.41 -14.31
C VAL A 101 11.91 2.48 -15.06
N TYR A 102 11.74 3.67 -14.48
CA TYR A 102 11.02 4.79 -15.10
C TYR A 102 11.73 5.37 -16.33
N ARG A 103 13.00 5.02 -16.56
CA ARG A 103 13.78 5.41 -17.75
C ARG A 103 13.99 4.23 -18.69
N LEU A 104 14.28 3.06 -18.14
CA LEU A 104 14.59 1.85 -18.89
C LEU A 104 13.33 1.22 -19.49
N ASN A 105 12.17 1.38 -18.85
CA ASN A 105 10.87 0.92 -19.32
C ASN A 105 9.86 2.09 -19.40
N ASP A 106 10.29 3.15 -20.10
CA ASP A 106 9.61 4.44 -20.21
C ASP A 106 8.20 4.38 -20.84
N THR A 107 7.93 3.34 -21.64
CA THR A 107 6.62 3.10 -22.28
C THR A 107 5.62 2.40 -21.37
N LYS A 108 6.07 1.75 -20.29
CA LYS A 108 5.19 1.12 -19.29
C LYS A 108 5.00 2.00 -18.06
N TYR A 109 6.07 2.67 -17.60
CA TYR A 109 6.06 3.40 -16.32
C TYR A 109 6.51 4.86 -16.40
N GLY A 110 7.17 5.26 -17.48
CA GLY A 110 7.77 6.58 -17.61
C GLY A 110 6.90 7.60 -18.36
N ASN A 111 7.55 8.56 -18.98
CA ASN A 111 6.95 9.72 -19.65
C ASN A 111 6.18 9.34 -20.92
N LYS A 112 6.45 8.15 -21.47
CA LYS A 112 5.75 7.61 -22.65
C LYS A 112 4.65 6.61 -22.28
N ALA A 113 4.38 6.41 -20.99
CA ALA A 113 3.39 5.46 -20.53
C ALA A 113 1.97 5.83 -20.97
N GLY A 114 1.14 4.82 -21.17
CA GLY A 114 -0.26 4.98 -21.54
C GLY A 114 -0.49 5.47 -22.96
N GLY A 115 -1.74 5.42 -23.39
CA GLY A 115 -2.13 5.72 -24.76
C GLY A 115 -3.58 6.23 -24.84
N PRO A 116 -4.15 6.30 -26.05
CA PRO A 116 -5.58 6.44 -26.21
C PRO A 116 -6.30 5.19 -25.70
N ILE A 117 -7.47 5.37 -25.10
CA ILE A 117 -8.32 4.29 -24.61
C ILE A 117 -9.68 4.27 -25.29
N GLN A 118 -10.35 3.13 -25.14
CA GLN A 118 -11.73 2.89 -25.52
C GLN A 118 -12.48 2.40 -24.27
N LEU A 119 -13.68 2.91 -24.06
CA LEU A 119 -14.51 2.63 -22.88
C LEU A 119 -15.78 1.90 -23.29
N GLY A 120 -16.21 0.94 -22.47
CA GLY A 120 -17.37 0.12 -22.74
C GLY A 120 -18.66 0.94 -22.90
N ASN A 121 -19.40 0.63 -23.96
CA ASN A 121 -20.69 1.22 -24.32
C ASN A 121 -21.66 0.08 -24.70
N SER A 122 -21.96 -0.77 -23.72
CA SER A 122 -22.72 -2.01 -23.89
C SER A 122 -24.13 -1.81 -24.46
N GLY A 123 -24.74 -0.64 -24.23
CA GLY A 123 -26.05 -0.28 -24.77
C GLY A 123 -26.03 0.08 -26.27
N GLY A 124 -24.89 0.51 -26.81
CA GLY A 124 -24.75 0.94 -28.21
C GLY A 124 -25.23 -0.10 -29.21
N PRO A 125 -24.69 -1.34 -29.17
CA PRO A 125 -25.12 -2.41 -30.08
C PRO A 125 -26.57 -2.84 -29.86
N VAL A 126 -27.07 -2.75 -28.62
CA VAL A 126 -28.43 -3.20 -28.25
C VAL A 126 -29.50 -2.31 -28.89
N LEU A 127 -29.25 -1.01 -28.97
CA LEU A 127 -30.17 -0.04 -29.58
C LEU A 127 -29.70 0.43 -30.97
N ALA A 128 -28.84 -0.35 -31.63
CA ALA A 128 -28.36 -0.01 -32.97
C ALA A 128 -29.54 0.21 -33.93
N GLY A 129 -29.63 1.40 -34.53
CA GLY A 129 -30.68 1.77 -35.48
C GLY A 129 -31.91 2.47 -34.89
N SER A 130 -32.07 2.52 -33.55
CA SER A 130 -33.11 3.33 -32.89
C SER A 130 -32.56 4.55 -32.15
N LEU A 131 -31.23 4.71 -32.14
CA LEU A 131 -30.53 5.80 -31.49
C LEU A 131 -30.50 7.08 -32.35
N PRO A 132 -30.61 8.26 -31.72
CA PRO A 132 -30.30 9.52 -32.38
C PRO A 132 -28.87 9.52 -32.96
N PRO A 133 -28.60 10.23 -34.07
CA PRO A 133 -27.30 10.19 -34.77
C PRO A 133 -26.08 10.62 -33.92
N PHE A 134 -26.31 11.37 -32.84
CA PHE A 134 -25.26 11.83 -31.93
C PHE A 134 -24.90 10.82 -30.84
N ILE A 135 -25.63 9.69 -30.72
CA ILE A 135 -25.33 8.62 -29.78
C ILE A 135 -24.65 7.48 -30.53
N SER A 136 -23.47 7.05 -30.04
CA SER A 136 -22.75 5.95 -30.66
C SER A 136 -23.46 4.60 -30.47
N SER A 137 -23.65 3.87 -31.57
CA SER A 137 -24.09 2.47 -31.57
C SER A 137 -22.94 1.47 -31.39
N ASN A 138 -21.69 1.94 -31.25
CA ASN A 138 -20.54 1.05 -31.09
C ASN A 138 -20.48 0.46 -29.69
N ALA A 139 -19.96 -0.75 -29.56
CA ALA A 139 -19.75 -1.41 -28.25
C ALA A 139 -18.71 -0.69 -27.38
N PHE A 140 -17.88 0.16 -27.98
CA PHE A 140 -16.88 0.98 -27.32
C PHE A 140 -16.85 2.37 -27.91
N VAL A 141 -16.53 3.35 -27.07
CA VAL A 141 -16.33 4.75 -27.48
C VAL A 141 -15.00 5.28 -26.95
N PRO A 142 -14.32 6.18 -27.68
CA PRO A 142 -13.13 6.84 -27.17
C PRO A 142 -13.50 7.77 -26.00
N MET A 143 -12.50 8.27 -25.27
CA MET A 143 -12.71 9.43 -24.40
C MET A 143 -13.29 10.58 -25.24
N SER A 144 -14.30 11.28 -24.71
CA SER A 144 -15.20 12.25 -25.36
C SER A 144 -16.15 11.68 -26.42
N GLY A 145 -16.34 10.36 -26.45
CA GLY A 145 -17.27 9.69 -27.38
C GLY A 145 -18.56 9.22 -26.71
N GLY A 146 -18.76 9.52 -25.43
CA GLY A 146 -19.96 9.16 -24.68
C GLY A 146 -21.12 10.12 -24.94
N ILE A 147 -22.27 9.83 -24.34
CA ILE A 147 -23.43 10.73 -24.36
C ILE A 147 -23.12 11.94 -23.46
N PRO A 148 -23.19 13.18 -23.96
CA PRO A 148 -23.06 14.36 -23.12
C PRO A 148 -24.17 14.39 -22.06
N VAL A 149 -23.77 14.48 -20.79
CA VAL A 149 -24.71 14.57 -19.67
C VAL A 149 -24.46 15.82 -18.84
N ALA A 150 -25.54 16.52 -18.50
CA ALA A 150 -25.49 17.62 -17.54
C ALA A 150 -25.73 17.08 -16.13
N PRO A 151 -25.22 17.77 -15.08
CA PRO A 151 -25.81 17.64 -13.76
C PRO A 151 -27.28 18.00 -13.88
N THR A 152 -28.17 17.03 -13.73
CA THR A 152 -29.58 17.37 -13.65
C THR A 152 -29.78 17.94 -12.24
N GLY A 153 -30.53 19.03 -12.10
CA GLY A 153 -30.95 19.50 -10.77
C GLY A 153 -31.82 18.47 -10.02
N ASN A 154 -32.04 17.27 -10.59
CA ASN A 154 -32.81 16.19 -10.02
C ASN A 154 -31.90 15.26 -9.19
N PRO A 155 -32.06 15.23 -7.86
CA PRO A 155 -31.31 14.32 -7.01
C PRO A 155 -31.58 12.85 -7.34
N ALA A 156 -32.70 12.46 -7.93
CA ALA A 156 -32.99 11.05 -8.24
C ALA A 156 -32.19 10.49 -9.45
N ALA A 157 -31.62 11.34 -10.30
CA ALA A 157 -30.84 10.94 -11.46
C ALA A 157 -29.83 12.06 -11.80
N PRO A 158 -28.70 12.17 -11.07
CA PRO A 158 -27.84 13.36 -11.11
C PRO A 158 -27.21 13.61 -12.49
N LEU A 159 -27.29 12.64 -13.41
CA LEU A 159 -26.87 12.76 -14.79
C LEU A 159 -28.05 12.49 -15.72
N GLY A 160 -28.27 13.35 -16.70
CA GLY A 160 -29.37 13.22 -17.65
C GLY A 160 -28.91 13.62 -19.04
N PRO A 161 -29.45 12.97 -20.09
CA PRO A 161 -29.09 13.27 -21.46
C PRO A 161 -29.53 14.69 -21.81
N GLY A 162 -28.63 15.50 -22.36
CA GLY A 162 -28.97 16.84 -22.80
C GLY A 162 -27.76 17.66 -23.26
N PRO A 163 -27.98 18.81 -23.92
CA PRO A 163 -26.92 19.71 -24.37
C PRO A 163 -26.34 20.53 -23.18
N GLY A 164 -25.97 19.86 -22.10
CA GLY A 164 -25.29 20.47 -20.96
C GLY A 164 -23.87 20.92 -21.30
N PRO A 165 -23.16 21.60 -20.39
CA PRO A 165 -21.75 21.92 -20.59
C PRO A 165 -20.99 20.61 -20.77
N ALA A 166 -20.67 20.31 -22.02
CA ALA A 166 -20.03 19.05 -22.38
C ALA A 166 -18.66 18.98 -21.70
N PHE A 167 -18.27 17.77 -21.32
CA PHE A 167 -16.87 17.45 -21.07
C PHE A 167 -16.00 18.06 -22.18
N ASN A 168 -15.05 18.94 -21.81
CA ASN A 168 -14.13 19.50 -22.77
C ASN A 168 -12.94 18.55 -22.96
N ALA A 169 -12.92 17.85 -24.09
CA ALA A 169 -11.84 16.93 -24.46
C ALA A 169 -10.45 17.57 -24.44
N ALA A 170 -10.33 18.90 -24.58
CA ALA A 170 -9.06 19.60 -24.47
C ALA A 170 -8.48 19.57 -23.05
N ASN A 171 -9.34 19.51 -22.01
CA ASN A 171 -8.91 19.46 -20.60
C ASN A 171 -8.46 18.06 -20.19
N ASN A 172 -9.00 17.01 -20.82
CA ASN A 172 -8.62 15.62 -20.55
C ASN A 172 -8.53 14.81 -21.86
N PRO A 173 -7.51 15.06 -22.69
CA PRO A 173 -7.38 14.41 -24.00
C PRO A 173 -7.19 12.90 -23.89
N ASN A 174 -7.60 12.17 -24.93
CA ASN A 174 -7.45 10.70 -25.01
C ASN A 174 -6.00 10.27 -25.30
N ALA A 175 -5.06 10.58 -24.41
CA ALA A 175 -3.65 10.29 -24.57
C ALA A 175 -2.98 10.09 -23.21
N GLY A 176 -2.03 9.18 -23.10
CA GLY A 176 -1.32 8.92 -21.83
C GLY A 176 -2.20 8.25 -20.76
N LEU A 177 -3.27 7.59 -21.19
CA LEU A 177 -4.27 6.97 -20.32
C LEU A 177 -4.19 5.45 -20.37
N ARG A 178 -4.81 4.84 -19.35
CA ARG A 178 -5.23 3.43 -19.30
C ARG A 178 -6.67 3.35 -18.82
N ALA A 179 -7.36 2.26 -19.09
CA ALA A 179 -8.67 2.03 -18.48
C ALA A 179 -8.46 1.54 -17.04
N LEU A 180 -9.27 2.03 -16.09
CA LEU A 180 -9.18 1.59 -14.69
C LEU A 180 -9.21 0.05 -14.60
N GLY A 181 -8.26 -0.52 -13.86
CA GLY A 181 -8.17 -1.96 -13.64
C GLY A 181 -7.65 -2.80 -14.81
N ASP A 182 -7.32 -2.20 -15.96
CA ASP A 182 -7.00 -2.94 -17.20
C ASP A 182 -5.80 -3.88 -17.09
N ARG A 183 -4.91 -3.66 -16.12
CA ARG A 183 -3.72 -4.50 -15.89
C ARG A 183 -4.03 -5.80 -15.18
N TRP A 184 -5.18 -5.90 -14.49
CA TRP A 184 -5.51 -7.09 -13.71
C TRP A 184 -6.88 -7.68 -14.05
N ASN A 185 -7.81 -6.92 -14.63
CA ASN A 185 -9.13 -7.40 -15.04
C ASN A 185 -9.60 -6.88 -16.40
N LYS A 186 -10.70 -7.45 -16.90
CA LYS A 186 -11.32 -7.07 -18.18
C LYS A 186 -12.70 -6.40 -18.00
N GLY A 187 -13.00 -5.83 -16.84
CA GLY A 187 -14.30 -5.26 -16.47
C GLY A 187 -14.82 -4.20 -17.44
N ASN A 188 -13.92 -3.34 -17.95
CA ASN A 188 -14.25 -2.35 -18.98
C ASN A 188 -14.85 -2.98 -20.26
N GLN A 189 -14.45 -4.21 -20.60
CA GLN A 189 -14.95 -4.95 -21.76
C GLN A 189 -16.23 -5.75 -21.47
N GLN A 190 -16.63 -5.86 -20.20
CA GLN A 190 -17.73 -6.72 -19.74
C GLN A 190 -18.97 -5.93 -19.32
N GLY A 191 -19.08 -4.66 -19.75
CA GLY A 191 -20.23 -3.84 -19.47
C GLY A 191 -20.28 -3.27 -18.04
N GLY A 192 -19.17 -3.28 -17.30
CA GLY A 192 -19.05 -2.70 -15.95
C GLY A 192 -18.69 -1.20 -15.95
N PHE A 193 -18.65 -0.61 -14.75
CA PHE A 193 -18.15 0.75 -14.55
C PHE A 193 -16.65 0.83 -14.86
N ALA A 194 -16.22 1.83 -15.63
CA ALA A 194 -14.81 2.08 -15.93
C ALA A 194 -14.61 3.52 -16.39
N PHE A 195 -13.38 4.03 -16.28
CA PHE A 195 -13.01 5.35 -16.76
C PHE A 195 -11.52 5.40 -17.08
N GLY A 196 -11.09 6.47 -17.76
CA GLY A 196 -9.68 6.68 -18.11
C GLY A 196 -8.84 7.26 -16.97
N VAL A 197 -7.67 6.67 -16.76
CA VAL A 197 -6.71 7.04 -15.72
C VAL A 197 -5.39 7.46 -16.35
N PRO A 198 -4.87 8.67 -16.07
CA PRO A 198 -3.53 9.06 -16.45
C PRO A 198 -2.47 8.21 -15.74
N VAL A 199 -1.44 7.77 -16.47
CA VAL A 199 -0.41 6.84 -15.93
C VAL A 199 1.03 7.39 -15.98
N ARG A 200 1.24 8.56 -16.59
CA ARG A 200 2.59 9.15 -16.69
C ARG A 200 3.00 9.84 -15.38
N PRO A 201 4.29 10.04 -15.11
CA PRO A 201 4.74 10.86 -13.99
C PRO A 201 4.10 12.26 -13.99
N CYS A 202 3.90 12.87 -12.81
CA CYS A 202 3.10 14.09 -12.67
C CYS A 202 3.75 15.35 -13.26
N ASP A 203 5.06 15.33 -13.51
CA ASP A 203 5.79 16.34 -14.27
C ASP A 203 5.59 16.21 -15.79
N THR A 204 5.07 15.09 -16.26
CA THR A 204 4.71 14.85 -17.68
C THR A 204 3.20 14.95 -17.90
N ASP A 205 2.39 14.49 -16.95
CA ASP A 205 0.93 14.53 -17.02
C ASP A 205 0.35 14.87 -15.64
N ALA A 206 0.01 16.14 -15.44
CA ALA A 206 -0.50 16.64 -14.16
C ALA A 206 -1.94 16.22 -13.84
N ARG A 207 -2.65 15.59 -14.79
CA ARG A 207 -4.06 15.23 -14.61
C ARG A 207 -4.24 14.22 -13.48
N GLY A 208 -5.12 14.57 -12.53
CA GLY A 208 -5.45 13.75 -11.36
C GLY A 208 -4.31 13.59 -10.35
N CYS A 209 -3.18 14.27 -10.51
CA CYS A 209 -2.10 14.25 -9.54
C CYS A 209 -2.52 15.00 -8.28
N ARG A 210 -2.46 14.30 -7.13
CA ARG A 210 -2.90 14.86 -5.85
C ARG A 210 -2.10 14.29 -4.69
N ASP A 211 -1.74 15.14 -3.75
CA ASP A 211 -1.04 14.73 -2.54
C ASP A 211 -2.01 14.05 -1.56
N PHE A 212 -1.82 12.75 -1.36
CA PHE A 212 -2.53 11.95 -0.35
C PHE A 212 -1.72 11.79 0.94
N GLY A 213 -0.81 12.70 1.25
CA GLY A 213 0.04 12.67 2.45
C GLY A 213 1.44 12.12 2.20
N GLY A 214 2.02 12.43 1.04
CA GLY A 214 3.34 12.00 0.59
C GLY A 214 3.33 11.00 -0.56
N TYR A 215 2.20 10.86 -1.26
CA TYR A 215 2.07 10.02 -2.46
C TYR A 215 0.96 10.53 -3.40
N GLY A 216 0.98 10.09 -4.66
CA GLY A 216 -0.07 10.37 -5.67
C GLY A 216 0.16 11.57 -6.59
N ASP A 217 1.18 12.39 -6.31
CA ASP A 217 1.55 13.62 -7.04
C ASP A 217 3.06 13.66 -7.40
N GLN A 218 3.65 12.50 -7.63
CA GLN A 218 5.08 12.30 -7.77
C GLN A 218 5.56 12.59 -9.20
N THR A 219 6.57 13.45 -9.29
CA THR A 219 7.36 13.62 -10.52
C THR A 219 8.18 12.37 -10.81
N ARG A 220 8.68 12.22 -12.04
CA ARG A 220 9.56 11.08 -12.37
C ARG A 220 10.78 11.01 -11.44
N SER A 221 11.37 12.15 -11.09
CA SER A 221 12.51 12.18 -10.16
C SER A 221 12.13 11.70 -8.76
N ASN A 222 10.91 11.98 -8.29
CA ASN A 222 10.46 11.48 -6.99
C ASN A 222 10.14 9.98 -7.05
N LEU A 223 9.64 9.48 -8.18
CA LEU A 223 9.43 8.05 -8.38
C LEU A 223 10.76 7.27 -8.43
N GLU A 224 11.78 7.84 -9.09
CA GLU A 224 13.13 7.28 -9.16
C GLU A 224 13.83 7.30 -7.79
N SER A 225 13.62 8.34 -6.99
CA SER A 225 14.33 8.57 -5.73
C SER A 225 13.38 9.05 -4.62
N PRO A 226 12.47 8.17 -4.15
CA PRO A 226 11.36 8.55 -3.27
C PRO A 226 11.79 9.05 -1.89
N GLU A 227 12.99 8.70 -1.43
CA GLU A 227 13.50 9.12 -0.12
C GLU A 227 13.89 10.60 -0.04
N PHE A 228 14.17 11.25 -1.18
CA PHE A 228 14.62 12.64 -1.23
C PHE A 228 13.43 13.58 -1.44
N ASN A 229 12.67 13.74 -0.36
CA ASN A 229 11.45 14.55 -0.32
C ASN A 229 11.45 15.51 0.87
N ASP A 230 10.40 16.32 1.00
CA ASP A 230 10.25 17.32 2.07
C ASP A 230 10.14 16.74 3.49
N ARG A 231 9.95 15.43 3.62
CA ARG A 231 9.94 14.68 4.90
C ARG A 231 11.31 14.07 5.25
N LEU A 232 12.31 14.26 4.40
CA LEU A 232 13.68 13.76 4.56
C LEU A 232 13.69 12.24 4.83
N ASP A 233 12.99 11.47 4.00
CA ASP A 233 12.87 10.02 4.18
C ASP A 233 14.16 9.25 3.95
N PHE A 234 15.17 9.90 3.36
CA PHE A 234 16.52 9.35 3.32
C PHE A 234 17.10 9.17 4.72
N ILE A 235 16.58 9.88 5.73
CA ILE A 235 16.81 9.59 7.14
C ILE A 235 15.77 8.54 7.55
N ARG A 236 16.19 7.28 7.62
CA ARG A 236 15.33 6.20 8.09
C ARG A 236 15.23 6.28 9.61
N GLU A 237 16.33 6.18 10.32
CA GLU A 237 16.37 6.30 11.78
C GLU A 237 17.33 7.41 12.19
N LEU A 238 16.97 8.16 13.22
CA LEU A 238 17.80 9.19 13.83
C LEU A 238 17.30 9.42 15.24
N TYR A 239 17.92 8.76 16.22
CA TYR A 239 17.52 8.89 17.62
C TYR A 239 18.70 8.80 18.56
N ALA A 240 18.44 9.28 19.78
CA ALA A 240 19.25 8.99 20.94
C ALA A 240 18.44 8.16 21.94
N ASP A 241 19.13 7.24 22.62
CA ASP A 241 18.54 6.45 23.69
C ASP A 241 19.46 6.31 24.90
N LYS A 242 18.84 6.06 26.05
CA LYS A 242 19.53 5.80 27.32
C LYS A 242 18.69 4.89 28.19
N THR A 243 19.36 4.01 28.94
CA THR A 243 18.75 3.26 30.03
C THR A 243 19.19 3.86 31.36
N PHE A 244 18.24 4.37 32.12
CA PHE A 244 18.44 4.88 33.48
C PHE A 244 18.25 3.71 34.46
N ASP A 245 19.25 3.48 35.31
CA ASP A 245 19.10 2.62 36.47
C ASP A 245 18.26 3.34 37.52
N MET A 246 17.21 2.69 38.02
CA MET A 246 16.30 3.24 39.03
C MET A 246 16.51 2.61 40.41
N GLY A 247 17.52 1.75 40.58
CA GLY A 247 17.72 0.95 41.78
C GLY A 247 16.79 -0.26 41.84
N ASP A 248 17.08 -1.18 42.77
CA ASP A 248 16.31 -2.42 42.99
C ASP A 248 16.13 -3.29 41.74
N GLY A 249 17.08 -3.26 40.81
CA GLY A 249 16.98 -3.99 39.53
C GLY A 249 15.95 -3.43 38.54
N LYS A 250 15.40 -2.23 38.80
CA LYS A 250 14.45 -1.55 37.92
C LYS A 250 15.20 -0.65 36.95
N GLN A 251 14.69 -0.54 35.73
CA GLN A 251 15.32 0.28 34.68
C GLN A 251 14.26 1.09 33.94
N PHE A 252 14.61 2.31 33.54
CA PHE A 252 13.81 3.10 32.62
C PHE A 252 14.59 3.35 31.34
N PHE A 253 14.13 2.79 30.24
CA PHE A 253 14.67 3.06 28.90
C PHE A 253 13.91 4.23 28.27
N LEU A 254 14.65 5.19 27.73
CA LEU A 254 14.11 6.32 26.97
C LEU A 254 14.77 6.38 25.60
N ARG A 255 13.95 6.52 24.55
CA ARG A 255 14.41 6.77 23.17
C ARG A 255 13.61 7.92 22.56
N VAL A 256 14.33 8.89 21.99
CA VAL A 256 13.74 10.07 21.37
C VAL A 256 14.33 10.28 19.99
N GLY A 257 13.48 10.43 18.98
CA GLY A 257 13.90 10.73 17.60
C GLY A 257 13.04 10.03 16.55
N LYS A 258 13.53 10.03 15.31
CA LYS A 258 12.91 9.33 14.18
C LYS A 258 13.23 7.85 14.26
N GLN A 259 12.20 7.01 14.46
CA GLN A 259 12.39 5.61 14.80
C GLN A 259 11.23 4.72 14.30
N GLN A 260 11.44 3.41 14.36
CA GLN A 260 10.40 2.41 14.17
C GLN A 260 10.09 1.73 15.51
N VAL A 261 8.81 1.47 15.79
CA VAL A 261 8.36 0.77 16.98
C VAL A 261 7.47 -0.39 16.57
N VAL A 262 7.84 -1.59 17.00
CA VAL A 262 7.17 -2.85 16.62
C VAL A 262 6.46 -3.42 17.84
N TRP A 263 5.15 -3.67 17.69
CA TRP A 263 4.34 -4.36 18.71
C TRP A 263 3.87 -5.76 18.28
N GLY A 264 3.75 -5.99 16.97
CA GLY A 264 3.41 -7.30 16.41
C GLY A 264 4.61 -8.26 16.38
N ARG A 265 4.28 -9.53 16.21
CA ARG A 265 5.15 -10.72 16.18
C ARG A 265 4.92 -11.56 14.91
N THR A 266 4.01 -11.14 14.03
CA THR A 266 3.66 -11.84 12.79
C THR A 266 4.46 -11.41 11.57
N ASP A 267 4.55 -12.32 10.61
CA ASP A 267 5.14 -12.05 9.30
C ASP A 267 4.03 -11.69 8.29
N LEU A 268 4.35 -10.87 7.29
CA LEU A 268 3.56 -10.56 6.08
C LEU A 268 2.25 -9.77 6.27
N PHE A 269 1.45 -10.08 7.29
CA PHE A 269 0.26 -9.30 7.70
C PHE A 269 0.41 -8.79 9.13
N ARG A 270 -0.30 -7.70 9.45
CA ARG A 270 -0.14 -6.95 10.71
C ARG A 270 -1.44 -6.95 11.51
N VAL A 271 -1.36 -7.27 12.80
CA VAL A 271 -2.47 -7.14 13.76
C VAL A 271 -2.17 -6.00 14.75
N LEU A 272 -1.14 -6.15 15.59
CA LEU A 272 -0.76 -5.15 16.58
C LEU A 272 0.26 -4.13 16.10
N ASP A 273 1.02 -4.47 15.06
CA ASP A 273 1.98 -3.56 14.45
C ASP A 273 1.23 -2.53 13.58
N VAL A 274 0.82 -1.41 14.15
CA VAL A 274 0.11 -0.33 13.42
C VAL A 274 0.66 1.07 13.71
N ILE A 275 1.66 1.20 14.58
CA ILE A 275 2.25 2.51 14.98
C ILE A 275 2.90 3.20 13.78
N ASN A 276 3.71 2.47 13.03
CA ASN A 276 4.38 2.98 11.84
C ASN A 276 3.52 2.75 10.59
N PRO A 277 3.37 3.77 9.72
CA PRO A 277 2.84 3.58 8.36
C PRO A 277 3.76 2.68 7.53
N VAL A 278 3.30 2.31 6.34
CA VAL A 278 3.98 1.35 5.46
C VAL A 278 3.99 1.89 4.04
N ASP A 279 5.11 1.72 3.36
CA ASP A 279 5.28 2.01 1.95
C ASP A 279 5.09 0.76 1.09
N TYR A 280 3.85 0.56 0.66
CA TYR A 280 3.51 -0.55 -0.25
C TYR A 280 3.93 -0.28 -1.70
N SER A 281 4.33 0.94 -2.07
CA SER A 281 4.77 1.25 -3.43
C SER A 281 6.12 0.59 -3.78
N ARG A 282 6.91 0.22 -2.76
CA ARG A 282 8.22 -0.42 -2.95
C ARG A 282 8.08 -1.83 -3.52
N ASN A 283 7.36 -2.72 -2.86
CA ASN A 283 7.17 -4.10 -3.31
C ASN A 283 5.87 -4.75 -2.79
N SER A 284 4.80 -3.95 -2.67
CA SER A 284 3.53 -4.40 -2.08
C SER A 284 3.76 -5.01 -0.69
N ILE A 285 3.24 -6.22 -0.43
CA ILE A 285 3.37 -6.97 0.84
C ILE A 285 4.56 -7.94 0.88
N TYR A 286 5.42 -7.94 -0.15
CA TYR A 286 6.42 -8.99 -0.36
C TYR A 286 7.83 -8.63 0.14
N ASP A 287 8.07 -7.36 0.48
CA ASP A 287 9.29 -6.93 1.16
C ASP A 287 9.16 -7.07 2.68
N GLU A 288 10.31 -7.20 3.35
CA GLU A 288 10.38 -7.26 4.80
C GLU A 288 9.95 -5.94 5.45
N PHE A 289 9.22 -6.03 6.57
CA PHE A 289 8.62 -4.86 7.21
C PHE A 289 9.64 -3.81 7.65
N GLU A 290 10.86 -4.20 8.00
CA GLU A 290 11.93 -3.28 8.40
C GLU A 290 12.31 -2.28 7.30
N ASP A 291 12.18 -2.70 6.03
CA ASP A 291 12.50 -1.89 4.86
C ASP A 291 11.30 -1.04 4.38
N ILE A 292 10.06 -1.51 4.57
CA ILE A 292 8.85 -0.83 4.08
C ILE A 292 8.12 0.01 5.13
N ARG A 293 8.30 -0.24 6.44
CA ARG A 293 7.78 0.65 7.49
C ARG A 293 8.34 2.06 7.30
N ILE A 294 7.52 3.07 7.57
CA ILE A 294 7.92 4.47 7.52
C ILE A 294 8.23 4.92 8.95
N PRO A 295 9.50 5.23 9.26
CA PRO A 295 9.91 5.71 10.58
C PRO A 295 9.30 7.08 10.88
N MET A 296 8.92 7.29 12.12
CA MET A 296 8.21 8.49 12.58
C MET A 296 8.98 9.15 13.73
N TRP A 297 8.82 10.46 13.91
CA TRP A 297 9.32 11.17 15.09
C TRP A 297 8.52 10.81 16.34
N MET A 298 9.14 10.10 17.27
CA MET A 298 8.47 9.54 18.45
C MET A 298 9.32 9.65 19.71
N VAL A 299 8.65 9.67 20.87
CA VAL A 299 9.23 9.36 22.17
C VAL A 299 8.75 7.97 22.58
N GLN A 300 9.68 7.14 23.02
CA GLN A 300 9.41 5.83 23.61
C GLN A 300 10.03 5.76 24.99
N GLY A 301 9.20 5.54 26.01
CA GLY A 301 9.64 5.22 27.36
C GLY A 301 9.28 3.77 27.69
N ASN A 302 10.18 3.01 28.29
CA ASN A 302 9.92 1.65 28.76
C ASN A 302 10.43 1.47 30.19
N TYR A 303 9.51 1.30 31.12
CA TYR A 303 9.80 1.04 32.53
C TYR A 303 9.81 -0.46 32.80
N ARG A 304 11.01 -1.00 33.01
CA ARG A 304 11.26 -2.38 33.42
C ARG A 304 11.19 -2.46 34.94
N MET A 305 10.14 -3.11 35.44
CA MET A 305 9.83 -3.18 36.87
C MET A 305 10.50 -4.37 37.56
N GLY A 306 11.12 -5.27 36.79
CA GLY A 306 11.64 -6.54 37.27
C GLY A 306 10.53 -7.52 37.73
N ALA A 307 10.97 -8.59 38.36
CA ALA A 307 10.10 -9.65 38.86
C ALA A 307 9.08 -9.12 39.90
N GLY A 308 7.89 -9.70 39.91
CA GLY A 308 6.85 -9.49 40.91
C GLY A 308 6.45 -10.79 41.60
N THR A 309 5.32 -10.76 42.30
CA THR A 309 4.76 -11.95 42.96
C THR A 309 4.26 -13.00 41.96
N SER A 310 3.61 -12.57 40.87
CA SER A 310 2.99 -13.45 39.89
C SER A 310 3.72 -13.56 38.54
N LEU A 311 4.66 -12.64 38.26
CA LEU A 311 5.34 -12.53 36.97
C LEU A 311 6.86 -12.46 37.17
N SER A 312 7.63 -13.16 36.33
CA SER A 312 9.10 -13.15 36.36
C SER A 312 9.66 -11.86 35.76
N GLU A 313 8.95 -11.26 34.80
CA GLU A 313 9.28 -9.97 34.21
C GLU A 313 8.02 -9.13 34.00
N ARG A 314 8.14 -7.81 34.14
CA ARG A 314 7.05 -6.84 33.96
C ARG A 314 7.61 -5.55 33.37
N ASN A 315 7.03 -5.12 32.26
CA ASN A 315 7.44 -3.91 31.55
C ASN A 315 6.21 -3.06 31.20
N LEU A 316 6.33 -1.75 31.37
CA LEU A 316 5.34 -0.78 30.90
C LEU A 316 5.99 0.17 29.91
N GLN A 317 5.51 0.12 28.67
CA GLN A 317 5.96 0.98 27.60
C GLN A 317 4.90 2.03 27.27
N VAL A 318 5.36 3.26 27.05
CA VAL A 318 4.58 4.37 26.50
C VAL A 318 5.26 4.84 25.22
N VAL A 319 4.47 5.03 24.17
CA VAL A 319 4.92 5.54 22.87
C VAL A 319 4.07 6.74 22.51
N TRP A 320 4.71 7.88 22.30
CA TRP A 320 4.05 9.08 21.80
C TRP A 320 4.62 9.44 20.43
N ASN A 321 3.78 9.30 19.41
CA ASN A 321 4.08 9.72 18.04
C ASN A 321 3.56 11.13 17.83
N PHE A 322 4.49 12.09 17.89
CA PHE A 322 4.22 13.52 17.77
C PHE A 322 4.48 14.06 16.36
N ASP A 323 4.87 13.21 15.41
CA ASP A 323 5.16 13.60 14.03
C ASP A 323 3.90 14.11 13.29
N LYS A 324 4.11 14.82 12.19
CA LYS A 324 3.05 15.13 11.23
C LYS A 324 2.44 13.82 10.73
N PHE A 325 1.10 13.77 10.69
CA PHE A 325 0.37 12.59 10.23
C PHE A 325 0.90 12.10 8.88
N ARG A 326 1.00 10.77 8.76
CA ARG A 326 1.44 10.11 7.55
C ARG A 326 0.62 8.85 7.29
N PRO A 327 0.01 8.71 6.10
CA PRO A 327 -0.70 7.51 5.71
C PRO A 327 0.24 6.44 5.15
N HIS A 328 -0.32 5.26 4.86
CA HIS A 328 0.33 4.28 4.02
C HIS A 328 0.58 4.86 2.63
N ASN A 329 1.75 4.58 2.05
CA ASN A 329 2.03 4.96 0.67
C ASN A 329 1.59 3.83 -0.26
N PHE A 330 0.52 4.08 -1.01
CA PHE A 330 -0.02 3.14 -2.01
C PHE A 330 0.56 3.35 -3.42
N GLY A 331 1.54 4.25 -3.56
CA GLY A 331 2.19 4.57 -4.82
C GLY A 331 1.39 5.57 -5.66
N GLN A 332 1.74 5.65 -6.95
CA GLN A 332 1.08 6.49 -7.93
C GLN A 332 0.67 5.63 -9.12
N CYS A 333 -0.46 5.93 -9.74
CA CYS A 333 -0.84 5.18 -10.92
C CYS A 333 0.22 5.27 -12.01
N GLY A 334 0.57 4.11 -12.59
CA GLY A 334 1.70 3.98 -13.51
C GLY A 334 3.04 3.68 -12.83
N THR A 335 3.05 3.37 -11.53
CA THR A 335 4.20 2.71 -10.88
C THR A 335 4.13 1.19 -11.06
N PRO A 336 5.27 0.47 -10.91
CA PRO A 336 5.28 -0.99 -11.00
C PRO A 336 4.42 -1.70 -9.96
N ASN A 337 4.32 -1.13 -8.76
CA ASN A 337 3.53 -1.67 -7.66
C ASN A 337 2.50 -0.62 -7.23
N SER A 338 1.23 -0.98 -7.34
CA SER A 338 0.09 -0.22 -6.85
C SER A 338 -0.88 -1.23 -6.21
N PRO A 339 -0.72 -1.56 -4.92
CA PRO A 339 -1.58 -2.56 -4.26
C PRO A 339 -3.07 -2.19 -4.42
N LEU A 340 -3.92 -3.21 -4.64
CA LEU A 340 -5.36 -3.05 -4.92
C LEU A 340 -5.69 -2.18 -6.13
N ASP A 341 -4.71 -1.87 -6.99
CA ASP A 341 -4.83 -0.84 -8.02
C ASP A 341 -5.29 0.52 -7.45
N ALA A 342 -5.08 0.75 -6.14
CA ALA A 342 -5.71 1.84 -5.40
C ALA A 342 -5.25 3.22 -5.89
N SER A 343 -3.96 3.37 -6.20
CA SER A 343 -3.40 4.63 -6.71
C SER A 343 -3.98 5.02 -8.08
N CYS A 344 -4.35 4.04 -8.92
CA CYS A 344 -5.03 4.27 -10.19
C CYS A 344 -6.49 4.68 -10.02
N PHE A 345 -7.20 4.06 -9.09
CA PHE A 345 -8.53 4.54 -8.72
C PHE A 345 -8.46 5.99 -8.20
N PHE A 346 -7.54 6.29 -7.29
CA PHE A 346 -7.42 7.62 -6.70
C PHE A 346 -7.08 8.70 -7.73
N ARG A 347 -6.09 8.43 -8.60
CA ARG A 347 -5.69 9.38 -9.65
C ARG A 347 -6.80 9.61 -10.67
N GLY A 348 -7.49 8.55 -11.10
CA GLY A 348 -8.57 8.71 -12.07
C GLY A 348 -9.81 9.38 -11.48
N MET A 349 -10.13 9.13 -10.21
CA MET A 349 -11.19 9.85 -9.50
C MET A 349 -10.85 11.33 -9.30
N ALA A 350 -9.61 11.68 -8.98
CA ALA A 350 -9.19 13.07 -8.96
C ALA A 350 -9.28 13.73 -10.36
N ASN A 351 -8.85 13.02 -11.41
CA ASN A 351 -8.93 13.51 -12.78
C ASN A 351 -10.37 13.76 -13.25
N LEU A 352 -11.29 12.83 -12.96
CA LEU A 352 -12.72 13.00 -13.27
C LEU A 352 -13.31 14.22 -12.59
N TRP A 353 -12.93 14.49 -11.34
CA TRP A 353 -13.40 15.68 -10.64
C TRP A 353 -12.83 16.96 -11.25
N ASP A 354 -11.52 17.01 -11.49
CA ASP A 354 -10.85 18.22 -11.92
C ASP A 354 -11.15 18.56 -13.40
N ASN A 355 -11.11 17.55 -14.27
CA ASN A 355 -11.15 17.74 -15.72
C ASN A 355 -12.40 17.15 -16.41
N GLY A 356 -13.22 16.38 -15.69
CA GLY A 356 -14.27 15.58 -16.32
C GLY A 356 -13.72 14.41 -17.15
N GLY A 357 -14.61 13.69 -17.83
CA GLY A 357 -14.22 12.62 -18.73
C GLY A 357 -15.37 11.69 -19.08
N THR A 358 -15.06 10.68 -19.87
CA THR A 358 -16.02 9.63 -20.23
C THR A 358 -16.02 8.52 -19.18
N VAL A 359 -17.20 8.10 -18.74
CA VAL A 359 -17.41 6.99 -17.82
C VAL A 359 -18.23 5.91 -18.51
N ALA A 360 -17.72 4.68 -18.51
CA ALA A 360 -18.30 3.54 -19.18
C ALA A 360 -19.60 3.07 -18.53
N ASN A 361 -20.57 2.69 -19.37
CA ASN A 361 -21.77 1.92 -18.99
C ASN A 361 -22.58 2.47 -17.79
N ILE A 362 -22.66 3.78 -17.58
CA ILE A 362 -23.35 4.36 -16.41
C ILE A 362 -24.81 4.73 -16.68
N LEU A 363 -25.16 5.11 -17.91
CA LEU A 363 -26.53 5.51 -18.25
C LEU A 363 -27.30 4.30 -18.78
N PRO A 364 -28.28 3.75 -18.04
CA PRO A 364 -29.00 2.56 -18.49
C PRO A 364 -29.78 2.87 -19.77
N ALA A 365 -29.95 1.87 -20.65
CA ALA A 365 -30.70 2.03 -21.90
C ALA A 365 -32.12 2.57 -21.69
N THR A 366 -32.75 2.25 -20.55
CA THR A 366 -34.08 2.75 -20.18
C THR A 366 -34.13 4.26 -19.99
N ALA A 367 -33.03 4.90 -19.60
CA ALA A 367 -32.94 6.37 -19.50
C ALA A 367 -32.99 7.07 -20.88
N LEU A 368 -32.84 6.32 -21.97
CA LEU A 368 -33.00 6.78 -23.35
C LEU A 368 -34.34 6.34 -23.96
N GLY A 369 -35.28 5.85 -23.15
CA GLY A 369 -36.61 5.43 -23.60
C GLY A 369 -36.72 3.97 -24.05
N ALA A 370 -35.70 3.14 -23.83
CA ALA A 370 -35.81 1.71 -24.06
C ALA A 370 -36.80 1.05 -23.06
N PRO A 371 -37.52 -0.02 -23.46
CA PRO A 371 -38.43 -0.75 -22.56
C PRO A 371 -37.75 -1.18 -21.25
N PRO A 372 -38.46 -1.18 -20.11
CA PRO A 372 -37.94 -1.73 -18.86
C PRO A 372 -37.40 -3.15 -19.05
N GLY A 373 -36.22 -3.43 -18.50
CA GLY A 373 -35.54 -4.72 -18.65
C GLY A 373 -34.63 -4.84 -19.89
N THR A 374 -34.57 -3.81 -20.75
CA THR A 374 -33.60 -3.78 -21.86
C THR A 374 -32.17 -3.81 -21.29
N PRO A 375 -31.34 -4.81 -21.66
CA PRO A 375 -29.97 -4.91 -21.16
C PRO A 375 -29.08 -3.82 -21.76
N GLY A 376 -28.00 -3.48 -21.06
CA GLY A 376 -26.98 -2.57 -21.55
C GLY A 376 -27.10 -1.15 -21.00
N ALA A 377 -25.94 -0.50 -20.95
CA ALA A 377 -25.80 0.88 -20.51
C ALA A 377 -24.79 1.60 -21.40
N PHE A 378 -24.96 2.91 -21.49
CA PHE A 378 -24.19 3.78 -22.35
C PHE A 378 -23.05 4.44 -21.58
N ALA A 379 -21.94 4.64 -22.28
CA ALA A 379 -20.88 5.52 -21.81
C ALA A 379 -21.37 6.97 -21.84
N VAL A 380 -21.01 7.76 -20.83
CA VAL A 380 -21.40 9.17 -20.76
C VAL A 380 -20.21 10.08 -20.53
N ASP A 381 -20.32 11.28 -21.06
CA ASP A 381 -19.34 12.35 -20.92
C ASP A 381 -19.75 13.26 -19.77
N VAL A 382 -18.99 13.19 -18.69
CA VAL A 382 -19.26 13.87 -17.42
C VAL A 382 -18.39 15.11 -17.30
N PRO A 383 -18.97 16.29 -16.98
CA PRO A 383 -18.19 17.50 -16.77
C PRO A 383 -17.45 17.50 -15.42
N SER A 384 -16.48 18.40 -15.29
CA SER A 384 -15.74 18.67 -14.05
C SER A 384 -16.68 19.00 -12.88
N GLY A 385 -16.31 18.56 -11.67
CA GLY A 385 -17.05 18.80 -10.42
C GLY A 385 -18.27 17.88 -10.17
N VAL A 386 -18.50 16.88 -11.03
CA VAL A 386 -19.67 16.00 -10.93
C VAL A 386 -19.35 14.63 -10.34
N LEU A 387 -18.33 13.94 -10.82
CA LEU A 387 -17.89 12.65 -10.28
C LEU A 387 -16.42 12.73 -9.88
N GLY A 388 -15.99 11.95 -8.91
CA GLY A 388 -14.59 11.90 -8.51
C GLY A 388 -14.28 12.43 -7.10
N PHE A 389 -13.02 12.77 -6.85
CA PHE A 389 -12.59 13.28 -5.56
C PHE A 389 -12.50 14.80 -5.57
N ARG A 390 -13.21 15.44 -4.64
CA ARG A 390 -13.15 16.89 -4.46
C ARG A 390 -11.92 17.29 -3.65
N ASN A 391 -11.83 16.83 -2.40
CA ASN A 391 -10.76 17.20 -1.48
C ASN A 391 -10.07 15.99 -0.87
N VAL A 392 -8.84 16.21 -0.40
CA VAL A 392 -8.09 15.29 0.47
C VAL A 392 -7.86 15.98 1.82
N ASN A 393 -8.55 15.52 2.84
CA ASN A 393 -8.55 16.13 4.17
C ASN A 393 -7.47 15.48 5.04
N LEU A 394 -6.24 15.96 4.90
CA LEU A 394 -5.12 15.53 5.74
C LEU A 394 -5.22 16.11 7.17
N PRO A 395 -5.06 15.29 8.22
CA PRO A 395 -4.93 15.78 9.58
C PRO A 395 -3.80 16.81 9.72
N GLN A 396 -4.14 18.01 10.21
CA GLN A 396 -3.15 19.05 10.51
C GLN A 396 -2.19 18.61 11.61
N TRP A 397 -0.94 19.09 11.58
CA TRP A 397 0.04 18.81 12.63
C TRP A 397 -0.30 19.60 13.90
N LYS A 398 -1.11 18.99 14.76
CA LYS A 398 -1.61 19.54 16.02
C LYS A 398 -1.60 18.43 17.08
N LEU A 399 -1.52 18.81 18.36
CA LEU A 399 -1.44 17.85 19.47
C LEU A 399 -2.59 16.82 19.45
N ASN A 400 -3.81 17.24 19.13
CA ASN A 400 -4.99 16.37 19.03
C ASN A 400 -4.90 15.32 17.90
N ASN A 401 -4.00 15.49 16.94
CA ASN A 401 -3.76 14.56 15.84
C ASN A 401 -2.54 13.66 16.07
N THR A 402 -1.81 13.85 17.17
CA THR A 402 -0.73 12.94 17.60
C THR A 402 -1.30 11.59 18.06
N GLN A 403 -0.45 10.57 18.13
CA GLN A 403 -0.84 9.20 18.46
C GLN A 403 -0.17 8.78 19.77
N LEU A 404 -0.90 8.08 20.63
CA LEU A 404 -0.42 7.66 21.94
C LEU A 404 -0.74 6.19 22.15
N GLY A 405 0.29 5.42 22.50
CA GLY A 405 0.22 4.00 22.78
C GLY A 405 0.77 3.66 24.15
N ILE A 406 0.13 2.70 24.82
CA ILE A 406 0.58 2.08 26.06
C ILE A 406 0.61 0.57 25.85
N LYS A 407 1.69 -0.06 26.28
CA LYS A 407 1.87 -1.51 26.25
C LYS A 407 2.35 -1.98 27.61
N PHE A 408 1.69 -3.00 28.16
CA PHE A 408 2.18 -3.76 29.31
C PHE A 408 2.58 -5.14 28.81
N ASP A 409 3.81 -5.58 29.09
CA ASP A 409 4.25 -6.94 28.78
C ASP A 409 4.90 -7.60 29.99
N GLY A 410 4.86 -8.93 29.99
CA GLY A 410 5.40 -9.71 31.08
C GLY A 410 5.54 -11.18 30.73
N VAL A 411 6.27 -11.87 31.60
CA VAL A 411 6.54 -13.30 31.49
C VAL A 411 6.01 -14.00 32.74
N SER A 412 5.34 -15.14 32.56
CA SER A 412 4.85 -15.96 33.67
C SER A 412 6.00 -16.41 34.59
N ARG A 413 5.68 -16.77 35.84
CA ARG A 413 6.72 -17.07 36.85
C ARG A 413 7.62 -18.26 36.49
N ASP A 414 7.07 -19.22 35.78
CA ASP A 414 7.72 -20.41 35.23
C ASP A 414 8.42 -20.16 33.87
N GLY A 415 8.30 -18.96 33.31
CA GLY A 415 8.88 -18.63 32.01
C GLY A 415 8.10 -19.16 30.80
N GLY A 416 7.01 -19.90 31.03
CA GLY A 416 6.30 -20.63 29.98
C GLY A 416 5.49 -19.76 29.02
N ILE A 417 5.04 -18.58 29.45
CA ILE A 417 4.18 -17.69 28.67
C ILE A 417 4.72 -16.26 28.69
N ALA A 418 5.00 -15.71 27.51
CA ALA A 418 5.36 -14.30 27.33
C ALA A 418 4.22 -13.55 26.64
N PHE A 419 3.59 -12.60 27.34
CA PHE A 419 2.39 -11.91 26.85
C PHE A 419 2.56 -10.39 26.78
N SER A 420 1.67 -9.74 26.04
CA SER A 420 1.50 -8.29 26.05
C SER A 420 0.03 -7.88 25.99
N LEU A 421 -0.28 -6.72 26.57
CA LEU A 421 -1.54 -6.00 26.47
C LEU A 421 -1.24 -4.61 25.93
N ASN A 422 -1.95 -4.19 24.90
CA ASN A 422 -1.65 -3.02 24.08
C ASN A 422 -2.91 -2.16 23.96
N ALA A 423 -2.76 -0.85 24.09
CA ALA A 423 -3.78 0.14 23.82
C ALA A 423 -3.17 1.29 23.00
N LEU A 424 -3.83 1.70 21.91
CA LEU A 424 -3.33 2.75 21.02
C LEU A 424 -4.49 3.61 20.52
N THR A 425 -4.31 4.93 20.55
CA THR A 425 -5.18 5.87 19.84
C THR A 425 -4.40 6.52 18.70
N TYR A 426 -4.89 6.37 17.47
CA TYR A 426 -4.19 6.79 16.26
C TYR A 426 -5.15 7.23 15.15
N ARG A 427 -4.60 7.74 14.05
CA ARG A 427 -5.35 8.04 12.82
C ARG A 427 -5.18 6.88 11.87
N SER A 428 -6.27 6.43 11.23
CA SER A 428 -6.21 5.43 10.17
C SER A 428 -5.17 5.84 9.14
N GLN A 429 -4.26 4.93 8.82
CA GLN A 429 -3.23 5.14 7.80
C GLN A 429 -3.74 4.80 6.40
N ALA A 430 -4.89 4.11 6.30
CA ALA A 430 -5.64 3.93 5.06
C ALA A 430 -6.72 5.03 4.93
N PRO A 431 -6.96 5.56 3.71
CA PRO A 431 -7.99 6.57 3.48
C PRO A 431 -9.40 5.96 3.56
N SER A 432 -10.35 6.79 3.98
CA SER A 432 -11.79 6.54 3.88
C SER A 432 -12.41 7.55 2.91
N LEU A 433 -13.46 7.16 2.20
CA LEU A 433 -14.13 7.95 1.18
C LEU A 433 -15.51 8.35 1.68
N HIS A 434 -15.75 9.65 1.83
CA HIS A 434 -17.03 10.18 2.30
C HIS A 434 -17.76 10.82 1.14
N ALA A 435 -18.91 10.25 0.74
CA ALA A 435 -19.70 10.81 -0.35
C ALA A 435 -20.19 12.22 0.02
N ILE A 436 -19.90 13.20 -0.85
CA ILE A 436 -20.30 14.60 -0.61
C ILE A 436 -21.78 14.85 -0.91
N ARG A 437 -22.41 13.94 -1.66
CA ARG A 437 -23.85 13.90 -1.89
C ARG A 437 -24.34 12.45 -1.73
N PRO A 438 -25.55 12.24 -1.17
CA PRO A 438 -26.12 10.92 -0.92
C PRO A 438 -26.00 9.97 -2.12
N TYR A 439 -25.42 8.78 -1.94
CA TYR A 439 -25.35 7.74 -2.98
C TYR A 439 -24.74 8.21 -4.32
N THR A 440 -23.84 9.19 -4.31
CA THR A 440 -23.14 9.62 -5.53
C THR A 440 -21.66 9.25 -5.45
N VAL A 441 -21.07 8.93 -6.62
CA VAL A 441 -19.64 8.60 -6.77
C VAL A 441 -18.82 9.91 -6.81
N ALA A 442 -18.96 10.71 -5.76
CA ALA A 442 -18.28 11.98 -5.54
C ALA A 442 -17.88 12.07 -4.06
N PHE A 443 -16.59 12.23 -3.76
CA PHE A 443 -16.07 12.00 -2.41
C PHE A 443 -15.11 13.10 -1.93
N ASP A 444 -15.05 13.27 -0.61
CA ASP A 444 -13.87 13.77 0.08
C ASP A 444 -13.11 12.59 0.69
N VAL A 445 -11.77 12.64 0.63
CA VAL A 445 -10.90 11.64 1.27
C VAL A 445 -10.58 12.08 2.69
N VAL A 446 -10.76 11.17 3.66
CA VAL A 446 -10.54 11.46 5.09
C VAL A 446 -9.75 10.34 5.78
N TYR A 447 -9.12 10.66 6.90
CA TYR A 447 -8.37 9.72 7.74
C TYR A 447 -8.96 9.68 9.16
N PRO A 448 -9.89 8.74 9.45
CA PRO A 448 -10.63 8.70 10.71
C PRO A 448 -9.73 8.36 11.90
N ARG A 449 -10.20 8.67 13.11
CA ARG A 449 -9.52 8.28 14.36
C ARG A 449 -9.91 6.85 14.72
N VAL A 450 -8.92 6.03 15.04
CA VAL A 450 -9.08 4.63 15.44
C VAL A 450 -8.48 4.44 16.82
N ASN A 451 -9.20 3.70 17.68
CA ASN A 451 -8.67 3.23 18.95
C ASN A 451 -8.52 1.70 18.87
N LEU A 452 -7.36 1.20 19.26
CA LEU A 452 -7.01 -0.21 19.28
C LEU A 452 -6.81 -0.67 20.73
N PHE A 453 -7.37 -1.82 21.06
CA PHE A 453 -7.06 -2.59 22.26
C PHE A 453 -6.74 -4.02 21.85
N GLY A 454 -5.63 -4.58 22.32
CA GLY A 454 -5.24 -5.91 21.92
C GLY A 454 -4.17 -6.50 22.81
N GLY A 455 -3.67 -7.67 22.42
CA GLY A 455 -2.66 -8.38 23.17
C GLY A 455 -2.05 -9.52 22.37
N SER A 456 -0.92 -10.00 22.85
CA SER A 456 -0.22 -11.13 22.27
C SER A 456 0.20 -12.11 23.35
N ALA A 457 0.44 -13.37 22.98
CA ALA A 457 1.03 -14.38 23.85
C ALA A 457 1.86 -15.35 23.03
N ASP A 458 3.06 -15.68 23.51
CA ASP A 458 3.91 -16.73 22.94
C ASP A 458 4.18 -17.77 24.03
N PHE A 459 4.09 -19.05 23.65
CA PHE A 459 4.40 -20.17 24.53
C PHE A 459 4.76 -21.42 23.71
N SER A 460 5.45 -22.36 24.35
CA SER A 460 5.89 -23.61 23.72
C SER A 460 4.97 -24.78 24.10
N LEU A 461 4.54 -25.56 23.11
CA LEU A 461 3.89 -26.84 23.29
C LEU A 461 4.93 -27.96 23.17
N GLU A 462 5.49 -28.37 24.30
CA GLU A 462 6.58 -29.37 24.37
C GLU A 462 6.19 -30.71 23.73
N SER A 463 4.95 -31.17 23.97
CA SER A 463 4.43 -32.44 23.40
C SER A 463 4.44 -32.48 21.87
N LEU A 464 4.45 -31.31 21.21
CA LEU A 464 4.46 -31.17 19.76
C LEU A 464 5.77 -30.56 19.23
N ASN A 465 6.72 -30.23 20.11
CA ASN A 465 7.92 -29.46 19.79
C ASN A 465 7.61 -28.22 18.93
N THR A 466 6.55 -27.48 19.30
CA THR A 466 6.00 -26.38 18.49
C THR A 466 5.89 -25.12 19.34
N THR A 467 6.36 -23.99 18.82
CA THR A 467 6.10 -22.68 19.41
C THR A 467 4.78 -22.13 18.87
N VAL A 468 3.92 -21.63 19.76
CA VAL A 468 2.64 -21.01 19.42
C VAL A 468 2.74 -19.52 19.66
N ARG A 469 2.34 -18.73 18.65
CA ARG A 469 2.21 -17.27 18.72
C ARG A 469 0.75 -16.90 18.56
N LEU A 470 0.22 -16.10 19.47
CA LEU A 470 -1.15 -15.58 19.43
C LEU A 470 -1.11 -14.06 19.42
N GLU A 471 -1.90 -13.43 18.56
CA GLU A 471 -2.25 -12.02 18.69
C GLU A 471 -3.75 -11.81 18.47
N GLY A 472 -4.31 -10.82 19.16
CA GLY A 472 -5.69 -10.40 18.99
C GLY A 472 -5.81 -8.90 19.24
N ALA A 473 -6.64 -8.21 18.45
CA ALA A 473 -6.92 -6.80 18.61
C ALA A 473 -8.36 -6.48 18.22
N VAL A 474 -9.00 -5.62 19.01
CA VAL A 474 -10.26 -4.96 18.69
C VAL A 474 -9.97 -3.50 18.38
N THR A 475 -10.46 -3.02 17.25
CA THR A 475 -10.40 -1.62 16.85
C THR A 475 -11.79 -1.01 16.81
N ASN A 476 -11.88 0.26 17.20
CA ASN A 476 -13.10 1.07 17.12
C ASN A 476 -12.80 2.34 16.34
N GLY A 477 -13.57 2.59 15.28
CA GLY A 477 -13.40 3.76 14.41
C GLY A 477 -12.89 3.46 13.01
N GLU A 478 -12.79 2.19 12.63
CA GLU A 478 -12.53 1.83 11.25
C GLU A 478 -13.75 2.11 10.38
N GLU A 479 -13.50 2.54 9.15
CA GLU A 479 -14.54 2.88 8.19
C GLU A 479 -14.38 2.01 6.94
N PHE A 480 -15.49 1.42 6.50
CA PHE A 480 -15.56 0.58 5.30
C PHE A 480 -16.54 1.16 4.30
N ILE A 481 -16.32 0.89 3.02
CA ILE A 481 -17.26 1.27 1.97
C ILE A 481 -18.57 0.49 2.17
N ASN A 482 -19.69 1.22 2.21
CA ASN A 482 -21.01 0.64 2.43
C ASN A 482 -22.05 1.29 1.51
N THR A 483 -22.47 0.57 0.47
CA THR A 483 -23.41 1.10 -0.54
C THR A 483 -24.85 1.22 -0.06
N ASN A 484 -25.17 0.74 1.14
CA ASN A 484 -26.49 0.94 1.77
C ASN A 484 -26.61 2.31 2.45
N LYS A 485 -25.49 3.00 2.70
CA LYS A 485 -25.49 4.29 3.41
C LYS A 485 -25.42 5.46 2.43
N PRO A 486 -26.11 6.58 2.69
CA PRO A 486 -26.02 7.80 1.87
C PRO A 486 -24.58 8.29 1.70
N GLY A 487 -23.75 8.21 2.75
CA GLY A 487 -22.34 8.59 2.71
C GLY A 487 -21.44 7.61 1.95
N LEU A 488 -21.94 6.45 1.53
CA LEU A 488 -21.19 5.33 0.95
C LEU A 488 -20.10 4.74 1.86
N PHE A 489 -20.19 4.98 3.17
CA PHE A 489 -19.33 4.34 4.17
C PHE A 489 -20.13 4.02 5.44
N SER A 490 -19.61 3.10 6.24
CA SER A 490 -20.05 2.86 7.62
C SER A 490 -18.84 2.76 8.54
N ARG A 491 -19.01 3.23 9.79
CA ARG A 491 -18.03 3.08 10.85
C ARG A 491 -18.33 1.78 11.61
N ASN A 492 -17.33 0.93 11.77
CA ASN A 492 -17.48 -0.38 12.36
C ASN A 492 -16.43 -0.63 13.45
N GLN A 493 -16.75 -1.53 14.37
CA GLN A 493 -15.75 -2.19 15.20
C GLN A 493 -15.21 -3.41 14.45
N VAL A 494 -13.93 -3.71 14.63
CA VAL A 494 -13.29 -4.85 13.95
C VAL A 494 -12.47 -5.63 14.96
N PHE A 495 -12.60 -6.95 14.95
CA PHE A 495 -11.70 -7.85 15.65
C PHE A 495 -10.77 -8.51 14.64
N ARG A 496 -9.47 -8.51 14.92
CA ARG A 496 -8.45 -9.24 14.16
C ARG A 496 -7.65 -10.13 15.08
N SER A 497 -7.32 -11.33 14.64
CA SER A 497 -6.46 -12.24 15.37
C SER A 497 -5.57 -13.05 14.44
N VAL A 498 -4.50 -13.57 14.99
CA VAL A 498 -3.62 -14.51 14.32
C VAL A 498 -3.17 -15.61 15.27
N ILE A 499 -3.07 -16.82 14.73
CA ILE A 499 -2.44 -17.96 15.37
C ILE A 499 -1.27 -18.37 14.49
N GLY A 500 -0.06 -18.31 15.04
CA GLY A 500 1.18 -18.75 14.42
C GLY A 500 1.71 -20.02 15.10
N LEU A 501 2.23 -20.96 14.30
CA LEU A 501 2.82 -22.21 14.73
C LEU A 501 4.19 -22.34 14.06
N ASP A 502 5.24 -22.50 14.85
CA ASP A 502 6.60 -22.68 14.36
C ASP A 502 7.18 -23.99 14.86
N ARG A 503 7.59 -24.85 13.91
CA ARG A 503 8.09 -26.19 14.21
C ARG A 503 9.26 -26.58 13.31
N PRO A 504 10.45 -26.83 13.89
CA PRO A 504 11.50 -27.57 13.20
C PRO A 504 11.04 -29.00 12.88
N THR A 505 11.02 -29.36 11.60
CA THR A 505 10.48 -30.64 11.12
C THR A 505 11.50 -31.35 10.24
N SER A 506 11.70 -32.66 10.46
CA SER A 506 12.54 -33.48 9.56
C SER A 506 11.78 -33.78 8.28
N ILE A 507 12.27 -33.27 7.14
CA ILE A 507 11.69 -33.51 5.82
C ILE A 507 12.83 -33.98 4.89
N PRO A 508 13.18 -35.28 4.91
CA PRO A 508 14.42 -35.78 4.30
C PRO A 508 14.56 -35.51 2.80
N PHE A 509 13.44 -35.45 2.06
CA PHE A 509 13.47 -35.16 0.62
C PHE A 509 13.80 -33.69 0.31
N LEU A 510 13.57 -32.77 1.25
CA LEU A 510 13.99 -31.37 1.12
C LEU A 510 15.41 -31.20 1.66
N ASN A 511 15.70 -31.75 2.83
CA ASN A 511 17.02 -31.68 3.46
C ASN A 511 17.27 -32.94 4.29
N PRO A 512 18.19 -33.83 3.87
CA PRO A 512 18.48 -35.06 4.61
C PRO A 512 19.39 -34.84 5.83
N GLN A 513 20.04 -33.67 5.94
CA GLN A 513 21.05 -33.40 6.96
C GLN A 513 20.57 -32.45 8.08
N ARG A 514 19.52 -31.67 7.85
CA ARG A 514 18.98 -30.70 8.81
C ARG A 514 17.46 -30.65 8.80
N THR A 515 16.87 -30.13 9.86
CA THR A 515 15.43 -29.86 9.93
C THR A 515 15.04 -28.66 9.07
N VAL A 516 13.86 -28.75 8.47
CA VAL A 516 13.19 -27.64 7.79
C VAL A 516 12.31 -26.92 8.81
N THR A 517 12.46 -25.62 8.94
CA THR A 517 11.55 -24.82 9.78
C THR A 517 10.24 -24.64 9.03
N VAL A 518 9.15 -25.16 9.61
CA VAL A 518 7.78 -24.99 9.11
C VAL A 518 7.12 -23.95 9.99
N SER A 519 6.76 -22.81 9.41
CA SER A 519 5.98 -21.75 10.06
C SER A 519 4.62 -21.66 9.39
N ALA A 520 3.54 -21.79 10.14
CA ALA A 520 2.18 -21.64 9.64
C ALA A 520 1.46 -20.55 10.44
N GLN A 521 0.76 -19.65 9.77
CA GLN A 521 -0.04 -18.61 10.41
C GLN A 521 -1.44 -18.58 9.80
N LEU A 522 -2.45 -18.38 10.63
CA LEU A 522 -3.83 -18.17 10.21
C LEU A 522 -4.36 -16.87 10.80
N PHE A 523 -4.63 -15.91 9.92
CA PHE A 523 -5.23 -14.62 10.23
C PHE A 523 -6.74 -14.71 10.11
N TYR A 524 -7.43 -14.07 11.03
CA TYR A 524 -8.88 -13.96 11.06
C TYR A 524 -9.29 -12.50 11.31
N GLN A 525 -10.29 -12.03 10.58
CA GLN A 525 -10.91 -10.73 10.79
C GLN A 525 -12.43 -10.90 10.90
N HIS A 526 -13.03 -10.19 11.85
CA HIS A 526 -14.47 -10.05 12.03
C HIS A 526 -14.89 -8.59 12.03
N ILE A 527 -15.83 -8.21 11.16
CA ILE A 527 -16.44 -6.88 11.14
C ILE A 527 -17.76 -6.93 11.91
N PHE A 528 -17.85 -6.22 13.03
CA PHE A 528 -19.09 -6.08 13.79
C PHE A 528 -20.04 -5.11 13.11
N ASP A 529 -21.35 -5.26 13.35
CA ASP A 529 -22.40 -4.46 12.70
C ASP A 529 -22.28 -4.47 11.16
N HIS A 530 -21.89 -5.62 10.61
CA HIS A 530 -21.75 -5.82 9.17
C HIS A 530 -23.11 -5.80 8.48
N GLU A 531 -23.28 -4.87 7.55
CA GLU A 531 -24.51 -4.69 6.79
C GLU A 531 -24.34 -5.21 5.36
N ARG A 532 -25.08 -6.26 5.00
CA ARG A 532 -25.12 -6.77 3.64
C ARG A 532 -26.54 -7.21 3.30
N THR A 533 -27.06 -6.71 2.19
CA THR A 533 -28.45 -6.91 1.77
C THR A 533 -28.51 -7.28 0.31
N GLN A 534 -29.60 -7.94 -0.10
CA GLN A 534 -29.85 -8.21 -1.50
C GLN A 534 -30.74 -7.11 -2.06
N GLY A 535 -30.20 -6.29 -2.95
CA GLY A 535 -30.95 -5.33 -3.76
C GLY A 535 -31.62 -5.99 -4.97
N LEU A 536 -32.31 -5.18 -5.77
CA LEU A 536 -33.05 -5.65 -6.95
C LEU A 536 -32.15 -6.25 -8.04
N LEU A 537 -30.95 -5.69 -8.22
CA LEU A 537 -30.00 -6.07 -9.27
C LEU A 537 -28.79 -6.85 -8.74
N GLY A 538 -28.64 -6.95 -7.42
CA GLY A 538 -27.53 -7.68 -6.80
C GLY A 538 -27.30 -7.28 -5.35
N THR A 539 -26.21 -7.77 -4.78
CA THR A 539 -25.85 -7.53 -3.37
C THR A 539 -25.33 -6.11 -3.15
N THR A 540 -25.81 -5.46 -2.09
CA THR A 540 -25.39 -4.12 -1.62
C THR A 540 -24.87 -4.18 -0.18
N GLY A 541 -24.23 -3.10 0.27
CA GLY A 541 -23.75 -2.94 1.64
C GLY A 541 -22.23 -2.89 1.76
N VAL A 542 -21.69 -3.44 2.85
CA VAL A 542 -20.24 -3.51 3.11
C VAL A 542 -19.59 -4.50 2.13
N VAL A 543 -18.63 -4.01 1.34
CA VAL A 543 -17.95 -4.79 0.30
C VAL A 543 -17.10 -5.92 0.90
N ASP A 544 -16.32 -5.59 1.94
CA ASP A 544 -15.51 -6.53 2.70
C ASP A 544 -16.36 -7.66 3.28
N ALA A 545 -15.78 -8.85 3.35
CA ALA A 545 -16.43 -9.99 3.97
C ALA A 545 -16.58 -9.76 5.48
N LYS A 546 -17.75 -10.13 6.03
CA LYS A 546 -18.00 -10.08 7.49
C LYS A 546 -16.91 -10.82 8.27
N ASN A 547 -16.55 -12.00 7.76
CA ASN A 547 -15.47 -12.83 8.25
C ASN A 547 -14.47 -13.01 7.11
N SER A 548 -13.19 -12.73 7.35
CA SER A 548 -12.14 -13.08 6.40
C SER A 548 -11.03 -13.91 7.04
N TYR A 549 -10.45 -14.79 6.23
CA TYR A 549 -9.36 -15.68 6.62
C TYR A 549 -8.21 -15.56 5.63
N THR A 550 -7.00 -15.50 6.15
CA THR A 550 -5.78 -15.56 5.33
C THR A 550 -4.78 -16.48 6.00
N GLY A 551 -4.27 -17.46 5.26
CA GLY A 551 -3.29 -18.42 5.75
C GLY A 551 -1.94 -18.16 5.12
N THR A 552 -0.87 -18.33 5.89
CA THR A 552 0.50 -18.34 5.35
C THR A 552 1.24 -19.57 5.82
N ILE A 553 2.01 -20.20 4.94
CA ILE A 553 2.98 -21.24 5.28
C ILE A 553 4.34 -20.81 4.76
N ALA A 554 5.36 -20.86 5.61
CA ALA A 554 6.74 -20.64 5.25
C ALA A 554 7.57 -21.90 5.55
N LEU A 555 8.31 -22.36 4.56
CA LEU A 555 9.31 -23.41 4.68
C LEU A 555 10.69 -22.76 4.52
N ARG A 556 11.55 -22.89 5.54
CA ARG A 556 12.90 -22.34 5.53
C ARG A 556 13.89 -23.46 5.82
N SER A 557 14.90 -23.60 4.96
CA SER A 557 15.93 -24.64 5.05
C SER A 557 17.29 -24.06 4.69
N GLN A 558 18.34 -24.54 5.35
CA GLN A 558 19.72 -24.08 5.18
C GLN A 558 20.59 -25.22 4.67
N TYR A 559 21.47 -24.91 3.72
CA TYR A 559 22.36 -25.84 3.05
C TYR A 559 23.78 -25.26 3.03
N MET A 560 24.76 -26.10 2.68
CA MET A 560 26.16 -25.68 2.47
C MET A 560 26.73 -24.91 3.68
N GLN A 561 26.60 -25.48 4.88
CA GLN A 561 27.08 -24.84 6.12
C GLN A 561 26.49 -23.42 6.30
N ASP A 562 25.18 -23.29 6.05
CA ASP A 562 24.40 -22.06 6.24
C ASP A 562 24.72 -20.91 5.28
N THR A 563 25.50 -21.19 4.22
CA THR A 563 25.77 -20.23 3.15
C THR A 563 24.67 -20.19 2.09
N LEU A 564 23.81 -21.20 2.00
CA LEU A 564 22.71 -21.26 1.05
C LEU A 564 21.37 -21.44 1.80
N ASN A 565 20.53 -20.40 1.77
CA ASN A 565 19.24 -20.37 2.43
C ASN A 565 18.11 -20.49 1.39
N ALA A 566 17.33 -21.56 1.45
CA ALA A 566 16.14 -21.73 0.61
C ALA A 566 14.88 -21.42 1.41
N THR A 567 14.01 -20.59 0.85
CA THR A 567 12.75 -20.19 1.45
C THR A 567 11.61 -20.34 0.45
N LEU A 568 10.52 -20.97 0.88
CA LEU A 568 9.24 -20.94 0.18
C LEU A 568 8.19 -20.34 1.12
N ILE A 569 7.59 -19.22 0.74
CA ILE A 569 6.41 -18.68 1.41
C ILE A 569 5.19 -18.87 0.50
N VAL A 570 4.11 -19.38 1.06
CA VAL A 570 2.80 -19.49 0.41
C VAL A 570 1.83 -18.68 1.24
N ALA A 571 1.13 -17.73 0.63
CA ALA A 571 0.05 -16.98 1.25
C ALA A 571 -1.26 -17.25 0.49
N HIS A 572 -2.35 -17.50 1.21
CA HIS A 572 -3.65 -17.79 0.62
C HIS A 572 -4.75 -16.99 1.31
N ASP A 573 -5.50 -16.20 0.53
CA ASP A 573 -6.74 -15.56 0.97
C ASP A 573 -7.91 -16.48 0.59
N PHE A 574 -8.58 -17.00 1.61
CA PHE A 574 -9.66 -17.97 1.45
C PHE A 574 -10.94 -17.32 0.90
N ASN A 575 -11.17 -16.04 1.15
CA ASN A 575 -12.33 -15.30 0.69
C ASN A 575 -12.19 -14.92 -0.77
N ALA A 576 -11.03 -14.34 -1.12
CA ALA A 576 -10.69 -14.00 -2.50
C ALA A 576 -10.43 -15.26 -3.35
N ARG A 577 -10.03 -16.38 -2.72
CA ARG A 577 -9.49 -17.57 -3.40
C ARG A 577 -8.30 -17.20 -4.28
N ALA A 578 -7.37 -16.45 -3.68
CA ALA A 578 -6.14 -16.00 -4.31
C ALA A 578 -4.93 -16.51 -3.51
N THR A 579 -3.92 -17.00 -4.21
CA THR A 579 -2.71 -17.59 -3.62
C THR A 579 -1.48 -16.91 -4.20
N ALA A 580 -0.51 -16.58 -3.36
CA ALA A 580 0.82 -16.14 -3.76
C ALA A 580 1.86 -17.18 -3.34
N PHE A 581 2.75 -17.54 -4.26
CA PHE A 581 3.91 -18.41 -4.05
C PHE A 581 5.18 -17.59 -4.21
N LEU A 582 6.01 -17.58 -3.18
CA LEU A 582 7.20 -16.75 -3.06
C LEU A 582 8.44 -17.64 -2.82
N PRO A 583 8.85 -18.47 -3.80
CA PRO A 583 10.11 -19.21 -3.70
C PRO A 583 11.30 -18.26 -3.84
N SER A 584 12.30 -18.43 -3.00
CA SER A 584 13.57 -17.72 -3.11
C SER A 584 14.73 -18.53 -2.57
N ILE A 585 15.91 -18.27 -3.14
CA ILE A 585 17.19 -18.80 -2.71
C ILE A 585 18.10 -17.60 -2.46
N GLU A 586 18.72 -17.60 -1.30
CA GLU A 586 19.73 -16.62 -0.90
C GLU A 586 21.06 -17.34 -0.70
N TRP A 587 22.11 -16.82 -1.33
CA TRP A 587 23.47 -17.35 -1.26
C TRP A 587 24.43 -16.29 -0.73
N LEU A 588 25.11 -16.63 0.35
CA LEU A 588 26.21 -15.88 0.95
C LEU A 588 27.51 -16.30 0.26
N ALA A 589 27.91 -15.55 -0.77
CA ALA A 589 29.12 -15.84 -1.54
C ALA A 589 30.39 -15.51 -0.72
N THR A 590 30.31 -14.48 0.11
CA THR A 590 31.33 -14.11 1.12
C THR A 590 30.63 -13.48 2.33
N ASP A 591 31.37 -13.17 3.40
CA ASP A 591 30.86 -12.45 4.57
C ASP A 591 30.31 -11.05 4.25
N ARG A 592 30.59 -10.52 3.06
CA ARG A 592 30.17 -9.19 2.61
C ARG A 592 29.26 -9.22 1.39
N LEU A 593 29.21 -10.31 0.64
CA LEU A 593 28.50 -10.40 -0.63
C LEU A 593 27.40 -11.46 -0.57
N ARG A 594 26.18 -11.02 -0.81
CA ARG A 594 24.98 -11.83 -0.80
C ARG A 594 24.22 -11.68 -2.12
N PHE A 595 23.78 -12.80 -2.65
CA PHE A 595 22.89 -12.87 -3.81
C PHE A 595 21.57 -13.49 -3.39
N LYS A 596 20.46 -12.97 -3.90
CA LYS A 596 19.14 -13.57 -3.70
C LYS A 596 18.37 -13.57 -5.01
N ALA A 597 17.88 -14.74 -5.40
CA ALA A 597 17.05 -14.93 -6.58
C ALA A 597 15.73 -15.57 -6.17
N GLY A 598 14.64 -15.20 -6.83
CA GLY A 598 13.34 -15.76 -6.52
C GLY A 598 12.27 -15.39 -7.52
N ALA A 599 11.05 -15.81 -7.19
CA ALA A 599 9.86 -15.49 -7.96
C ALA A 599 8.71 -15.13 -7.02
N ASN A 600 7.71 -14.45 -7.57
CA ASN A 600 6.46 -14.16 -6.89
C ASN A 600 5.32 -14.40 -7.88
N ILE A 601 4.72 -15.58 -7.73
CA ILE A 601 3.74 -16.17 -8.65
C ILE A 601 2.38 -16.18 -7.96
N LYS A 602 1.35 -15.67 -8.61
CA LYS A 602 0.02 -15.51 -8.03
C LYS A 602 -1.00 -16.27 -8.86
N THR A 603 -1.96 -16.90 -8.20
CA THR A 603 -3.10 -17.54 -8.83
C THR A 603 -4.39 -17.09 -8.15
N SER A 604 -5.49 -17.04 -8.90
CA SER A 604 -6.79 -16.72 -8.33
C SER A 604 -7.92 -17.45 -9.03
N SER A 605 -9.09 -17.49 -8.38
CA SER A 605 -10.32 -17.97 -9.00
C SER A 605 -10.87 -17.00 -10.07
N ASP A 606 -12.00 -17.38 -10.69
CA ASP A 606 -12.70 -16.58 -11.71
C ASP A 606 -12.99 -15.14 -11.23
N GLN A 607 -12.69 -14.17 -12.09
CA GLN A 607 -12.83 -12.74 -11.80
C GLN A 607 -14.27 -12.32 -11.46
N LYS A 608 -15.30 -13.00 -11.99
CA LYS A 608 -16.71 -12.73 -11.67
C LYS A 608 -17.01 -12.89 -10.18
N ARG A 609 -16.22 -13.67 -9.43
CA ARG A 609 -16.34 -13.76 -7.97
C ARG A 609 -16.14 -12.40 -7.31
N TYR A 610 -15.35 -11.52 -7.91
CA TYR A 610 -15.05 -10.21 -7.35
C TYR A 610 -16.12 -9.18 -7.66
N ASP A 611 -17.06 -9.47 -8.55
CA ASP A 611 -18.18 -8.57 -8.84
C ASP A 611 -18.93 -8.22 -7.56
N PHE A 612 -19.21 -6.93 -7.43
CA PHE A 612 -19.98 -6.34 -6.34
C PHE A 612 -20.73 -5.12 -6.87
N ASP A 613 -21.56 -4.51 -6.04
CA ASP A 613 -22.21 -3.25 -6.37
C ASP A 613 -21.17 -2.21 -6.85
N ASP A 614 -21.24 -1.83 -8.12
CA ASP A 614 -20.32 -0.87 -8.73
C ASP A 614 -20.84 0.58 -8.70
N CYS A 615 -21.94 0.78 -7.98
CA CYS A 615 -22.63 2.04 -7.82
C CYS A 615 -23.16 2.71 -9.09
N ARG A 616 -23.24 2.01 -10.22
CA ARG A 616 -23.96 2.53 -11.40
C ARG A 616 -25.46 2.69 -11.16
N SER A 617 -26.01 1.91 -10.24
CA SER A 617 -27.39 2.05 -9.76
C SER A 617 -27.55 2.92 -8.51
N CYS A 618 -26.47 3.55 -8.01
CA CYS A 618 -26.53 4.39 -6.83
C CYS A 618 -27.21 5.73 -7.18
N ALA A 619 -28.33 6.04 -6.51
CA ALA A 619 -29.01 7.31 -6.65
C ALA A 619 -29.64 7.79 -5.32
N PRO A 620 -29.64 9.11 -5.04
CA PRO A 620 -30.24 9.68 -3.83
C PRO A 620 -31.64 9.19 -3.47
N ALA A 621 -32.53 8.97 -4.45
CA ALA A 621 -33.92 8.61 -4.20
C ALA A 621 -34.14 7.11 -3.91
N THR A 622 -33.26 6.24 -4.43
CA THR A 622 -33.47 4.78 -4.40
C THR A 622 -32.38 4.05 -3.61
N GLY A 623 -31.31 4.72 -3.19
CA GLY A 623 -30.08 4.07 -2.77
C GLY A 623 -29.45 3.31 -3.93
N SER A 624 -28.64 2.29 -3.62
CA SER A 624 -28.16 1.36 -4.65
C SER A 624 -29.14 0.21 -4.87
N LEU A 625 -29.36 -0.15 -6.13
CA LEU A 625 -30.07 -1.37 -6.50
C LEU A 625 -29.13 -2.60 -6.54
N GLY A 626 -27.82 -2.42 -6.38
CA GLY A 626 -26.83 -3.50 -6.35
C GLY A 626 -26.39 -4.00 -7.72
N LEU A 627 -26.42 -3.14 -8.75
CA LEU A 627 -25.92 -3.51 -10.07
C LEU A 627 -24.43 -3.91 -9.98
N GLN A 628 -24.10 -5.11 -10.46
CA GLN A 628 -22.81 -5.71 -10.20
C GLN A 628 -21.77 -5.43 -11.30
N GLY A 629 -20.53 -5.25 -10.86
CA GLY A 629 -19.34 -5.15 -11.70
C GLY A 629 -18.05 -5.28 -10.86
N ILE A 630 -16.93 -5.52 -11.55
CA ILE A 630 -15.63 -5.70 -10.90
C ILE A 630 -14.99 -4.39 -10.43
N GLU A 631 -15.22 -3.29 -11.14
CA GLU A 631 -14.74 -1.96 -10.75
C GLU A 631 -15.91 -1.10 -10.29
N PRO A 632 -15.75 -0.21 -9.28
CA PRO A 632 -14.52 0.01 -8.54
C PRO A 632 -14.34 -0.93 -7.33
N LEU A 633 -15.42 -1.56 -6.85
CA LEU A 633 -15.42 -2.20 -5.53
C LEU A 633 -14.90 -3.64 -5.50
N GLY A 634 -14.86 -4.34 -6.63
CA GLY A 634 -14.38 -5.71 -6.69
C GLY A 634 -12.92 -5.90 -6.29
N ARG A 635 -12.09 -4.84 -6.38
CA ARG A 635 -10.71 -4.82 -5.85
C ARG A 635 -10.63 -5.19 -4.36
N PHE A 636 -11.60 -4.79 -3.55
CA PHE A 636 -11.62 -5.11 -2.11
C PHE A 636 -11.97 -6.58 -1.87
N LYS A 637 -12.80 -7.19 -2.73
CA LYS A 637 -13.09 -8.62 -2.69
C LYS A 637 -11.94 -9.47 -3.25
N ALA A 638 -11.20 -8.95 -4.23
CA ALA A 638 -10.01 -9.58 -4.78
C ALA A 638 -8.83 -9.55 -3.80
N GLY A 639 -8.76 -8.52 -2.96
CA GLY A 639 -7.66 -8.30 -2.05
C GLY A 639 -6.34 -8.07 -2.79
N ILE A 640 -5.25 -7.85 -2.04
CA ILE A 640 -3.94 -7.50 -2.63
C ILE A 640 -3.46 -8.60 -3.57
N MET A 641 -3.65 -9.88 -3.21
CA MET A 641 -3.24 -11.02 -4.03
C MET A 641 -4.08 -11.18 -5.29
N GLY A 642 -5.41 -11.03 -5.21
CA GLY A 642 -6.29 -11.16 -6.38
C GLY A 642 -6.08 -10.04 -7.39
N THR A 643 -5.84 -8.80 -6.95
CA THR A 643 -5.50 -7.69 -7.86
C THR A 643 -4.09 -7.83 -8.46
N ALA A 644 -3.20 -8.59 -7.82
CA ALA A 644 -1.84 -8.83 -8.29
C ALA A 644 -1.69 -10.13 -9.10
N VAL A 645 -2.79 -10.81 -9.47
CA VAL A 645 -2.75 -12.09 -10.20
C VAL A 645 -2.11 -12.00 -11.59
N LYS A 646 -1.96 -10.79 -12.12
CA LYS A 646 -1.29 -10.48 -13.39
C LYS A 646 0.04 -9.76 -13.20
N GLU A 647 0.62 -9.89 -12.00
CA GLU A 647 1.88 -9.29 -11.63
C GLU A 647 2.96 -10.34 -11.32
N ASP A 648 2.88 -11.52 -11.93
CA ASP A 648 3.88 -12.58 -11.79
C ASP A 648 5.26 -12.05 -12.16
N GLU A 649 6.21 -12.22 -11.24
CA GLU A 649 7.55 -11.64 -11.36
C GLU A 649 8.63 -12.63 -10.97
N VAL A 650 9.79 -12.48 -11.59
CA VAL A 650 11.06 -13.07 -11.17
C VAL A 650 12.00 -11.94 -10.79
N PHE A 651 12.87 -12.18 -9.81
CA PHE A 651 13.79 -11.17 -9.33
C PHE A 651 15.17 -11.73 -9.00
N VAL A 652 16.16 -10.86 -9.13
CA VAL A 652 17.52 -11.07 -8.65
C VAL A 652 17.94 -9.83 -7.88
N SER A 653 18.59 -10.04 -6.76
CA SER A 653 19.13 -8.98 -5.93
C SER A 653 20.54 -9.33 -5.45
N LEU A 654 21.32 -8.27 -5.27
CA LEU A 654 22.67 -8.31 -4.75
C LEU A 654 22.73 -7.36 -3.55
N THR A 655 23.40 -7.78 -2.49
CA THR A 655 23.76 -6.92 -1.37
C THR A 655 25.25 -7.05 -1.11
N TYR A 656 25.93 -5.91 -1.00
CA TYR A 656 27.34 -5.83 -0.69
C TYR A 656 27.55 -4.91 0.52
N LYS A 657 28.24 -5.41 1.54
CA LYS A 657 28.74 -4.61 2.67
C LYS A 657 30.12 -4.06 2.30
N LEU A 658 30.26 -2.74 2.24
CA LEU A 658 31.51 -2.06 1.82
C LEU A 658 32.60 -2.16 2.88
#